data_AF-A0A933G1D1-F1
#
_entry.id   AF-A0A933G1D1-F1
#
_cell.length_a   1.000
_cell.length_b   1.000
_cell.length_c   1.000
_cell.angle_alpha   90.00
_cell.angle_beta   90.00
_cell.angle_gamma   90.00
#
_symmetry.space_group_name_H-M   'P 1'
#
loop_
_entity.id
_entity.type
_entity.pdbx_description
1 polymer ?
#
loop_
_entity_poly.entity_id
_entity_poly.type
_entity_poly.pdbx_seq_one_letter_code
_entity_poly.pdbx_strand_id
1 'polypeptide(L)'
;MEVDLEFEARGDRHRVVRKRGKSRPGRRSGVTVLDLQAASNGTWRSTGGNTVAETQRKILELVGLDYTTFINSAYLAQGRADEFTRQRPAERKEVLADILGLAYYDTLARRASERARQRDADARSREAALAQMESELARRPAHEAEAEQAQASLAAAEVAARQAQAQATTLHTQVGSLQSKAGQMEDARRRRQQARDEQARAEKDAAERTLRIGVYDALLARQDAIRQGYRELTDVRASVDSAQAERQRHDALDKERIRLEGQIEAARQKLLAEQQQAERDIARLQPRAEAVPQLEAQVAQVQQQLVALQPAEREVVGRREESQTALEQAAGLQQENEQLKREMQELRDRIVRLKGKAECPVCGTHLGEDRCAHIVEDYGAQGQEKKARYRANEQEMARLRQRADALKRENARAEAKLARERSDLDGRLAALQRDIAEGRRSIEELAQARRRREDAARRVQAGDFALEGRRRLAETLQARDALGYDPARHETARRRLAELTPFDEERRRLDEALQRVEEERAALQRAEEAVTRWRAEEEAVGQALAALEREMAGLPHLEQRLREADAACADADSRRRDALSRLSAAQERLRLLDETAARRDRETREMETLRVEGGAYAELAEAFGKKGVQALLIETAIPEIEAEANTLLGRMTDGRMGLTLETQREKKNAKGETIETLDIRISDELGTRGYETFSGGEAFRINVALRVALSRLLARRAGAPLPTLFLDEGFGTQDAAGREKVVDVINAIADDFRLILVITHIDELKEMFPARIEVQKTPDGSRWWLS
;
A
#
# COMPACT_ATOMS: atom_id res chain seq x y z
N MET A 1 -11.91 57.94 -101.68
CA MET A 1 -12.56 57.39 -102.88
C MET A 1 -13.31 56.15 -102.44
N GLU A 2 -14.58 56.06 -102.81
CA GLU A 2 -15.47 54.94 -102.47
C GLU A 2 -16.05 54.43 -103.77
N VAL A 3 -16.08 53.12 -103.92
CA VAL A 3 -16.75 52.41 -105.01
C VAL A 3 -17.65 51.38 -104.36
N ASP A 4 -18.93 51.41 -104.70
CA ASP A 4 -19.90 50.40 -104.34
C ASP A 4 -20.45 49.72 -105.58
N LEU A 5 -20.59 48.39 -105.50
CA LEU A 5 -21.11 47.56 -106.57
C LEU A 5 -22.19 46.66 -106.00
N GLU A 6 -23.40 46.76 -106.55
CA GLU A 6 -24.48 45.80 -106.30
C GLU A 6 -24.53 44.79 -107.44
N PHE A 7 -24.65 43.51 -107.10
CA PHE A 7 -24.75 42.43 -108.08
C PHE A 7 -25.61 41.29 -107.55
N GLU A 8 -26.05 40.41 -108.44
CA GLU A 8 -26.76 39.19 -108.10
C GLU A 8 -25.83 38.00 -108.32
N ALA A 9 -25.72 37.11 -107.34
CA ALA A 9 -24.97 35.86 -107.47
C ALA A 9 -25.77 34.73 -106.81
N ARG A 10 -25.89 33.59 -107.50
CA ARG A 10 -26.61 32.41 -107.01
C ARG A 10 -28.06 32.66 -106.55
N GLY A 11 -28.72 33.67 -107.14
CA GLY A 11 -30.11 34.05 -106.85
C GLY A 11 -30.28 35.08 -105.73
N ASP A 12 -29.20 35.48 -105.06
CA ASP A 12 -29.22 36.48 -103.98
C ASP A 12 -28.57 37.81 -104.42
N ARG A 13 -29.10 38.93 -103.91
CA ARG A 13 -28.50 40.27 -104.13
C ARG A 13 -27.39 40.52 -103.12
N HIS A 14 -26.24 40.96 -103.62
CA HIS A 14 -25.04 41.28 -102.86
C HIS A 14 -24.59 42.71 -103.14
N ARG A 15 -23.87 43.30 -102.18
CA ARG A 15 -23.22 44.60 -102.32
C ARG A 15 -21.80 44.51 -101.81
N VAL A 16 -20.84 44.94 -102.63
CA VAL A 16 -19.44 45.08 -102.25
C VAL A 16 -19.10 46.55 -102.18
N VAL A 17 -18.54 46.98 -101.05
CA VAL A 17 -18.12 48.37 -100.83
C VAL A 17 -16.62 48.40 -100.58
N ARG A 18 -15.89 49.14 -101.42
CA ARG A 18 -14.46 49.36 -101.28
C ARG A 18 -14.15 50.83 -101.03
N LYS A 19 -13.60 51.13 -99.86
CA LYS A 19 -13.22 52.50 -99.46
C LYS A 19 -11.71 52.63 -99.37
N ARG A 20 -11.15 53.63 -100.04
CA ARG A 20 -9.74 54.04 -99.89
C ARG A 20 -9.66 55.41 -99.24
N GLY A 21 -9.14 55.43 -98.01
CA GLY A 21 -8.85 56.66 -97.27
C GLY A 21 -7.56 57.33 -97.75
N LYS A 22 -7.50 58.68 -97.68
CA LYS A 22 -6.25 59.42 -97.91
C LYS A 22 -5.22 59.04 -96.82
N SER A 23 -3.95 58.88 -97.21
CA SER A 23 -2.89 58.62 -96.23
C SER A 23 -2.69 59.82 -95.32
N ARG A 24 -2.53 59.59 -94.01
CA ARG A 24 -2.12 60.62 -93.05
C ARG A 24 -0.60 60.85 -93.16
N PRO A 25 -0.09 62.08 -92.87
CA PRO A 25 1.35 62.34 -92.90
C PRO A 25 2.08 61.35 -91.97
N GLY A 26 3.07 60.62 -92.50
CA GLY A 26 3.85 59.63 -91.76
C GLY A 26 3.52 58.15 -91.99
N ARG A 27 2.43 57.80 -92.69
CA ARG A 27 2.18 56.43 -93.19
C ARG A 27 2.29 56.38 -94.71
N ARG A 28 3.03 55.39 -95.22
CA ARG A 28 3.27 55.21 -96.67
C ARG A 28 2.06 54.64 -97.45
N SER A 29 0.98 54.20 -96.79
CA SER A 29 -0.25 53.71 -97.48
C SER A 29 -1.54 54.07 -96.72
N GLY A 30 -2.59 54.42 -97.46
CA GLY A 30 -3.93 54.72 -96.92
C GLY A 30 -4.72 53.47 -96.53
N VAL A 31 -5.63 53.60 -95.56
CA VAL A 31 -6.49 52.49 -95.07
C VAL A 31 -7.46 52.08 -96.18
N THR A 32 -7.46 50.78 -96.50
CA THR A 32 -8.39 50.17 -97.45
C THR A 32 -9.40 49.33 -96.67
N VAL A 33 -10.68 49.61 -96.85
CA VAL A 33 -11.79 48.81 -96.30
C VAL A 33 -12.45 48.08 -97.46
N LEU A 34 -12.70 46.78 -97.28
CA LEU A 34 -13.46 45.93 -98.19
C LEU A 34 -14.56 45.26 -97.39
N ASP A 35 -15.80 45.53 -97.73
CA ASP A 35 -16.98 44.95 -97.09
C ASP A 35 -17.83 44.24 -98.14
N LEU A 36 -18.26 43.02 -97.82
CA LEU A 36 -19.20 42.23 -98.61
C LEU A 36 -20.50 42.15 -97.82
N GLN A 37 -21.61 42.47 -98.45
CA GLN A 37 -22.94 42.51 -97.86
C GLN A 37 -23.90 41.64 -98.67
N ALA A 38 -24.89 41.04 -98.02
CA ALA A 38 -26.00 40.33 -98.65
C ALA A 38 -27.33 41.04 -98.32
N ALA A 39 -28.24 41.06 -99.29
CA ALA A 39 -29.57 41.63 -99.11
C ALA A 39 -30.43 40.69 -98.25
N SER A 40 -31.04 41.25 -97.22
CA SER A 40 -31.98 40.55 -96.36
C SER A 40 -33.11 41.52 -96.01
N ASN A 41 -34.35 41.20 -96.42
CA ASN A 41 -35.55 41.99 -96.16
C ASN A 41 -35.42 43.49 -96.51
N GLY A 42 -34.81 43.82 -97.65
CA GLY A 42 -34.60 45.21 -98.10
C GLY A 42 -33.45 45.95 -97.40
N THR A 43 -32.68 45.28 -96.53
CA THR A 43 -31.50 45.84 -95.85
C THR A 43 -30.22 45.09 -96.21
N TRP A 44 -29.08 45.78 -96.15
CA TRP A 44 -27.76 45.19 -96.42
C TRP A 44 -27.11 44.71 -95.11
N ARG A 45 -26.75 43.42 -95.05
CA ARG A 45 -26.05 42.83 -93.92
C ARG A 45 -24.63 42.44 -94.31
N SER A 46 -23.62 42.90 -93.57
CA SER A 46 -22.22 42.49 -93.80
C SER A 46 -22.06 40.99 -93.55
N THR A 47 -21.52 40.30 -94.56
CA THR A 47 -21.20 38.87 -94.58
C THR A 47 -19.70 38.62 -94.83
N GLY A 48 -18.90 39.71 -94.90
CA GLY A 48 -17.44 39.68 -95.09
C GLY A 48 -16.66 39.01 -93.96
N GLY A 49 -15.34 38.96 -94.10
CA GLY A 49 -14.40 38.46 -93.09
C GLY A 49 -13.89 39.57 -92.17
N ASN A 50 -13.08 39.19 -91.16
CA ASN A 50 -12.49 40.15 -90.22
C ASN A 50 -11.32 40.92 -90.82
N THR A 51 -10.76 40.42 -91.93
CA THR A 51 -9.68 41.07 -92.67
C THR A 51 -10.07 41.24 -94.13
N VAL A 52 -9.42 42.20 -94.81
CA VAL A 52 -9.59 42.38 -96.27
C VAL A 52 -9.32 41.08 -97.03
N ALA A 53 -8.33 40.28 -96.60
CA ALA A 53 -8.00 39.00 -97.23
C ALA A 53 -9.10 37.94 -97.04
N GLU A 54 -9.69 37.85 -95.85
CA GLU A 54 -10.82 36.95 -95.60
C GLU A 54 -12.08 37.39 -96.35
N THR A 55 -12.38 38.69 -96.38
CA THR A 55 -13.51 39.22 -97.16
C THR A 55 -13.31 38.97 -98.65
N GLN A 56 -12.09 39.18 -99.16
CA GLN A 56 -11.75 38.88 -100.55
C GLN A 56 -11.97 37.38 -100.86
N ARG A 57 -11.55 36.47 -99.98
CA ARG A 57 -11.77 35.02 -100.16
C ARG A 57 -13.25 34.67 -100.23
N LYS A 58 -14.06 35.22 -99.33
CA LYS A 58 -15.52 35.03 -99.38
C LYS A 58 -16.15 35.58 -100.65
N ILE A 59 -15.66 36.72 -101.16
CA ILE A 59 -16.09 37.27 -102.45
C ILE A 59 -15.74 36.28 -103.59
N LEU A 60 -14.52 35.73 -103.59
CA LEU A 60 -14.09 34.75 -104.59
C LEU A 60 -14.90 33.45 -104.52
N GLU A 61 -15.17 32.92 -103.33
CA GLU A 61 -16.03 31.74 -103.13
C GLU A 61 -17.47 31.98 -103.61
N LEU A 62 -18.00 33.20 -103.40
CA LEU A 62 -19.34 33.59 -103.83
C LEU A 62 -19.45 33.73 -105.35
N VAL A 63 -18.55 34.51 -105.95
CA VAL A 63 -18.53 34.82 -107.39
C VAL A 63 -18.05 33.61 -108.20
N GLY A 64 -17.20 32.76 -107.63
CA GLY A 64 -16.65 31.56 -108.28
C GLY A 64 -15.55 31.84 -109.31
N LEU A 65 -15.16 33.09 -109.49
CA LEU A 65 -14.10 33.51 -110.39
C LEU A 65 -13.22 34.56 -109.70
N ASP A 66 -11.91 34.39 -109.80
CA ASP A 66 -10.96 35.46 -109.48
C ASP A 66 -10.69 36.35 -110.69
N TYR A 67 -10.00 37.48 -110.45
CA TYR A 67 -9.72 38.46 -111.49
C TYR A 67 -8.93 37.84 -112.65
N THR A 68 -7.92 37.02 -112.35
CA THR A 68 -7.06 36.36 -113.34
C THR A 68 -7.87 35.38 -114.18
N THR A 69 -8.69 34.53 -113.57
CA THR A 69 -9.59 33.60 -114.26
C THR A 69 -10.58 34.38 -115.11
N PHE A 70 -11.21 35.43 -114.58
CA PHE A 70 -12.18 36.26 -115.31
C PHE A 70 -11.58 36.89 -116.58
N ILE A 71 -10.41 37.54 -116.49
CA ILE A 71 -9.73 38.11 -117.67
C ILE A 71 -9.20 37.04 -118.62
N ASN A 72 -9.02 35.80 -118.15
CA ASN A 72 -8.53 34.68 -118.95
C ASN A 72 -9.64 33.82 -119.58
N SER A 73 -10.87 33.87 -119.06
CA SER A 73 -11.98 33.06 -119.55
C SER A 73 -13.17 33.86 -120.08
N ALA A 74 -13.61 34.94 -119.42
CA ALA A 74 -14.91 35.58 -119.71
C ALA A 74 -14.83 36.98 -120.35
N TYR A 75 -13.64 37.60 -120.35
CA TYR A 75 -13.42 38.96 -120.87
C TYR A 75 -12.36 38.99 -121.97
N LEU A 76 -12.72 39.41 -123.19
CA LEU A 76 -11.77 39.76 -124.24
C LEU A 76 -11.60 41.29 -124.29
N ALA A 77 -10.52 41.82 -123.73
CA ALA A 77 -10.25 43.25 -123.72
C ALA A 77 -9.67 43.77 -125.06
N GLN A 78 -9.88 45.05 -125.38
CA GLN A 78 -9.25 45.72 -126.50
C GLN A 78 -7.71 45.56 -126.44
N GLY A 79 -7.12 44.99 -127.49
CA GLY A 79 -5.68 44.74 -127.58
C GLY A 79 -5.12 43.63 -126.68
N ARG A 80 -5.96 42.93 -125.91
CA ARG A 80 -5.59 41.79 -125.04
C ARG A 80 -6.46 40.55 -125.27
N ALA A 81 -6.94 40.35 -126.49
CA ALA A 81 -7.65 39.14 -126.88
C ALA A 81 -6.83 37.87 -126.58
N ASP A 82 -5.50 37.99 -126.55
CA ASP A 82 -4.51 36.94 -126.36
C ASP A 82 -3.95 36.82 -124.94
N GLU A 83 -4.63 37.36 -123.93
CA GLU A 83 -4.17 37.32 -122.53
C GLU A 83 -3.84 35.88 -122.04
N PHE A 84 -4.69 34.90 -122.35
CA PHE A 84 -4.43 33.49 -122.00
C PHE A 84 -3.35 32.86 -122.88
N THR A 85 -3.38 33.13 -124.19
CA THR A 85 -2.47 32.52 -125.16
C THR A 85 -1.06 33.13 -125.11
N ARG A 86 -0.83 34.31 -124.54
CA ARG A 86 0.50 34.90 -124.32
C ARG A 86 1.17 34.51 -123.00
N GLN A 87 0.41 34.03 -122.02
CA GLN A 87 0.96 33.63 -120.72
C GLN A 87 2.01 32.52 -120.85
N ARG A 88 2.93 32.44 -119.88
CA ARG A 88 3.90 31.34 -119.85
C ARG A 88 3.16 30.02 -119.63
N PRO A 89 3.67 28.88 -120.13
CA PRO A 89 2.95 27.61 -120.01
C PRO A 89 2.61 27.20 -118.57
N ALA A 90 3.47 27.53 -117.60
CA ALA A 90 3.20 27.30 -116.17
C ALA A 90 2.05 28.16 -115.64
N GLU A 91 1.95 29.42 -116.08
CA GLU A 91 0.88 30.36 -115.71
C GLU A 91 -0.45 29.90 -116.32
N ARG A 92 -0.45 29.45 -117.58
CA ARG A 92 -1.65 28.89 -118.22
C ARG A 92 -2.16 27.62 -117.49
N LYS A 93 -1.24 26.78 -117.03
CA LYS A 93 -1.56 25.58 -116.23
C LYS A 93 -2.10 25.94 -114.85
N GLU A 94 -1.58 26.98 -114.22
CA GLU A 94 -2.10 27.51 -112.94
C GLU A 94 -3.53 28.05 -113.12
N VAL A 95 -3.79 28.83 -114.17
CA VAL A 95 -5.15 29.29 -114.51
C VAL A 95 -6.09 28.11 -114.74
N LEU A 96 -5.63 27.06 -115.45
CA LEU A 96 -6.43 25.84 -115.62
C LEU A 96 -6.66 25.10 -114.29
N ALA A 97 -5.66 25.04 -113.41
CA ALA A 97 -5.79 24.44 -112.08
C ALA A 97 -6.79 25.20 -111.20
N ASP A 98 -6.83 26.53 -111.30
CA ASP A 98 -7.78 27.39 -110.61
C ASP A 98 -9.20 27.21 -111.17
N ILE A 99 -9.36 27.14 -112.49
CA ILE A 99 -10.64 26.80 -113.16
C ILE A 99 -11.16 25.43 -112.70
N LEU A 100 -10.25 24.46 -112.51
CA LEU A 100 -10.57 23.10 -112.05
C LEU A 100 -10.72 22.98 -110.52
N GLY A 101 -10.48 24.04 -109.75
CA GLY A 101 -10.65 24.06 -108.30
C GLY A 101 -9.65 23.19 -107.53
N LEU A 102 -8.43 23.00 -108.04
CA LEU A 102 -7.50 22.00 -107.51
C LEU A 102 -6.90 22.33 -106.13
N ALA A 103 -7.04 23.58 -105.66
CA ALA A 103 -6.58 24.03 -104.32
C ALA A 103 -7.20 23.24 -103.14
N TYR A 104 -8.37 22.61 -103.35
CA TYR A 104 -8.97 21.72 -102.34
C TYR A 104 -8.10 20.48 -102.08
N TYR A 105 -7.50 19.90 -103.13
CA TYR A 105 -6.63 18.73 -103.02
C TYR A 105 -5.31 19.05 -102.31
N ASP A 106 -4.76 20.26 -102.48
CA ASP A 106 -3.61 20.72 -101.70
C ASP A 106 -3.91 20.75 -100.19
N THR A 107 -5.15 21.13 -99.81
CA THR A 107 -5.60 21.11 -98.42
C THR A 107 -5.68 19.69 -97.87
N LEU A 108 -6.20 18.74 -98.67
CA LEU A 108 -6.27 17.33 -98.29
C LEU A 108 -4.87 16.72 -98.16
N ALA A 109 -3.97 16.99 -99.11
CA ALA A 109 -2.59 16.53 -99.07
C ALA A 109 -1.84 17.01 -97.81
N ARG A 110 -2.01 18.30 -97.46
CA ARG A 110 -1.42 18.86 -96.24
C ARG A 110 -1.97 18.19 -94.98
N ARG A 111 -3.29 18.01 -94.87
CA ARG A 111 -3.92 17.36 -93.70
C ARG A 111 -3.47 15.90 -93.56
N ALA A 112 -3.39 15.17 -94.67
CA ALA A 112 -2.89 13.81 -94.68
C ALA A 112 -1.41 13.75 -94.22
N SER A 113 -0.57 14.65 -94.74
CA SER A 113 0.84 14.74 -94.31
C SER A 113 1.01 15.09 -92.82
N GLU A 114 0.20 16.00 -92.29
CA GLU A 114 0.19 16.34 -90.86
C GLU A 114 -0.21 15.12 -90.00
N ARG A 115 -1.25 14.39 -90.40
CA ARG A 115 -1.66 13.17 -89.69
C ARG A 115 -0.61 12.07 -89.76
N ALA A 116 0.03 11.84 -90.91
CA ALA A 116 1.11 10.87 -91.05
C ALA A 116 2.26 11.18 -90.07
N ARG A 117 2.71 12.45 -90.04
CA ARG A 117 3.76 12.90 -89.11
C ARG A 117 3.39 12.72 -87.65
N GLN A 118 2.13 12.96 -87.29
CA GLN A 118 1.64 12.76 -85.93
C GLN A 118 1.68 11.28 -85.54
N ARG A 119 1.17 10.39 -86.40
CA ARG A 119 1.19 8.94 -86.13
C ARG A 119 2.60 8.38 -86.01
N ASP A 120 3.53 8.86 -86.84
CA ASP A 120 4.94 8.51 -86.74
C ASP A 120 5.60 9.02 -85.45
N ALA A 121 5.21 10.20 -84.95
CA ALA A 121 5.69 10.71 -83.67
C ALA A 121 5.18 9.87 -82.50
N ASP A 122 3.88 9.54 -82.49
CA ASP A 122 3.26 8.70 -81.47
C ASP A 122 3.87 7.29 -81.47
N ALA A 123 4.10 6.70 -82.65
CA ALA A 123 4.74 5.40 -82.80
C ALA A 123 6.18 5.39 -82.25
N ARG A 124 6.96 6.45 -82.52
CA ARG A 124 8.32 6.60 -81.98
C ARG A 124 8.35 6.77 -80.46
N SER A 125 7.38 7.49 -79.88
CA SER A 125 7.27 7.61 -78.42
C SER A 125 7.00 6.25 -77.77
N ARG A 126 6.15 5.42 -78.37
CA ARG A 126 5.88 4.05 -77.90
C ARG A 126 7.07 3.12 -78.08
N GLU A 127 7.79 3.24 -79.19
CA GLU A 127 9.03 2.48 -79.44
C GLU A 127 10.09 2.76 -78.36
N ALA A 128 10.24 4.01 -77.92
CA ALA A 128 11.13 4.36 -76.81
C ALA A 128 10.67 3.75 -75.46
N ALA A 129 9.37 3.75 -75.18
CA ALA A 129 8.81 3.13 -73.98
C ALA A 129 8.99 1.59 -73.99
N LEU A 130 8.81 0.95 -75.15
CA LEU A 130 9.06 -0.48 -75.34
C LEU A 130 10.52 -0.84 -75.05
N ALA A 131 11.47 -0.04 -75.53
CA ALA A 131 12.90 -0.28 -75.25
C ALA A 131 13.23 -0.23 -73.75
N GLN A 132 12.59 0.66 -72.98
CA GLN A 132 12.72 0.67 -71.52
C GLN A 132 12.16 -0.60 -70.88
N MET A 133 10.96 -1.03 -71.28
CA MET A 133 10.34 -2.25 -70.78
C MET A 133 11.17 -3.49 -71.10
N GLU A 134 11.76 -3.57 -72.30
CA GLU A 134 12.66 -4.67 -72.68
C GLU A 134 13.92 -4.72 -71.82
N SER A 135 14.50 -3.56 -71.46
CA SER A 135 15.64 -3.48 -70.55
C SER A 135 15.30 -3.98 -69.13
N GLU A 136 14.09 -3.67 -68.64
CA GLU A 136 13.59 -4.20 -67.36
C GLU A 136 13.38 -5.72 -67.42
N LEU A 137 12.73 -6.21 -68.47
CA LEU A 137 12.48 -7.64 -68.71
C LEU A 137 13.76 -8.46 -68.85
N ALA A 138 14.85 -7.86 -69.36
CA ALA A 138 16.16 -8.51 -69.43
C ALA A 138 16.74 -8.89 -68.06
N ARG A 139 16.23 -8.30 -66.95
CA ARG A 139 16.63 -8.66 -65.58
C ARG A 139 15.90 -9.88 -65.02
N ARG A 140 14.92 -10.44 -65.73
CA ARG A 140 14.15 -11.62 -65.30
C ARG A 140 15.02 -12.80 -64.86
N PRO A 141 16.06 -13.23 -65.63
CA PRO A 141 16.88 -14.38 -65.23
C PRO A 141 17.61 -14.17 -63.90
N ALA A 142 18.01 -12.92 -63.59
CA ALA A 142 18.65 -12.60 -62.32
C ALA A 142 17.68 -12.76 -61.14
N HIS A 143 16.43 -12.30 -61.27
CA HIS A 143 15.42 -12.46 -60.23
C HIS A 143 14.91 -13.90 -60.09
N GLU A 144 14.88 -14.68 -61.18
CA GLU A 144 14.59 -16.12 -61.14
C GLU A 144 15.68 -16.87 -60.35
N ALA A 145 16.96 -16.57 -60.60
CA ALA A 145 18.08 -17.13 -59.84
C ALA A 145 18.04 -16.72 -58.35
N GLU A 146 17.70 -15.46 -58.04
CA GLU A 146 17.51 -15.00 -56.65
C GLU A 146 16.39 -15.77 -55.95
N ALA A 147 15.26 -16.01 -56.63
CA ALA A 147 14.14 -16.77 -56.08
C ALA A 147 14.53 -18.22 -55.82
N GLU A 148 15.23 -18.88 -56.76
CA GLU A 148 15.70 -20.25 -56.61
C GLU A 148 16.70 -20.38 -55.44
N GLN A 149 17.65 -19.45 -55.33
CA GLN A 149 18.61 -19.42 -54.22
C GLN A 149 17.92 -19.18 -52.87
N ALA A 150 16.94 -18.28 -52.81
CA ALA A 150 16.17 -18.02 -51.60
C ALA A 150 15.32 -19.23 -51.20
N GLN A 151 14.73 -19.94 -52.17
CA GLN A 151 13.96 -21.16 -51.95
C GLN A 151 14.83 -22.31 -51.44
N ALA A 152 16.03 -22.50 -52.00
CA ALA A 152 17.00 -23.47 -51.51
C ALA A 152 17.47 -23.14 -50.09
N SER A 153 17.71 -21.85 -49.80
CA SER A 153 18.08 -21.38 -48.46
C SER A 153 16.96 -21.61 -47.44
N LEU A 154 15.70 -21.41 -47.84
CA LEU A 154 14.52 -21.65 -47.00
C LEU A 154 14.40 -23.14 -46.67
N ALA A 155 14.49 -24.02 -47.67
CA ALA A 155 14.44 -25.46 -47.46
C ALA A 155 15.55 -25.95 -46.52
N ALA A 156 16.78 -25.46 -46.67
CA ALA A 156 17.89 -25.79 -45.78
C ALA A 156 17.63 -25.30 -44.34
N ALA A 157 17.11 -24.09 -44.17
CA ALA A 157 16.77 -23.54 -42.86
C ALA A 157 15.63 -24.30 -42.18
N GLU A 158 14.62 -24.75 -42.92
CA GLU A 158 13.52 -25.58 -42.39
C GLU A 158 14.00 -26.93 -41.90
N VAL A 159 14.90 -27.59 -42.63
CA VAL A 159 15.52 -28.86 -42.18
C VAL A 159 16.33 -28.64 -40.91
N ALA A 160 17.17 -27.59 -40.88
CA ALA A 160 17.95 -27.24 -39.70
C ALA A 160 17.06 -26.93 -38.48
N ALA A 161 15.97 -26.18 -38.66
CA ALA A 161 15.03 -25.86 -37.60
C ALA A 161 14.35 -27.12 -37.04
N ARG A 162 13.90 -28.05 -37.90
CA ARG A 162 13.32 -29.33 -37.46
C ARG A 162 14.32 -30.17 -36.65
N GLN A 163 15.57 -30.24 -37.10
CA GLN A 163 16.61 -30.99 -36.40
C GLN A 163 16.94 -30.37 -35.03
N ALA A 164 17.13 -29.05 -34.97
CA ALA A 164 17.41 -28.34 -33.73
C ALA A 164 16.24 -28.48 -32.75
N GLN A 165 14.99 -28.34 -33.22
CA GLN A 165 13.79 -28.48 -32.38
C GLN A 165 13.64 -29.89 -31.80
N ALA A 166 13.92 -30.92 -32.59
CA ALA A 166 13.87 -32.31 -32.12
C ALA A 166 14.93 -32.58 -31.02
N GLN A 167 16.14 -32.03 -31.20
CA GLN A 167 17.21 -32.11 -30.20
C GLN A 167 16.84 -31.36 -28.92
N ALA A 168 16.34 -30.12 -29.03
CA ALA A 168 15.91 -29.31 -27.90
C ALA A 168 14.79 -29.99 -27.10
N THR A 169 13.77 -30.54 -27.78
CA THR A 169 12.65 -31.25 -27.14
C THR A 169 13.12 -32.47 -26.34
N THR A 170 14.06 -33.24 -26.91
CA THR A 170 14.65 -34.41 -26.25
C THR A 170 15.43 -33.98 -24.99
N LEU A 171 16.27 -32.95 -25.10
CA LEU A 171 17.06 -32.43 -23.99
C LEU A 171 16.18 -31.79 -22.91
N HIS A 172 15.11 -31.10 -23.28
CA HIS A 172 14.15 -30.51 -22.35
C HIS A 172 13.46 -31.59 -21.50
N THR A 173 13.08 -32.70 -22.12
CA THR A 173 12.49 -33.86 -21.42
C THR A 173 13.50 -34.50 -20.45
N GLN A 174 14.76 -34.64 -20.86
CA GLN A 174 15.83 -35.20 -20.03
C GLN A 174 16.16 -34.29 -18.83
N VAL A 175 16.30 -32.99 -19.06
CA VAL A 175 16.53 -31.98 -18.00
C VAL A 175 15.35 -31.93 -17.05
N GLY A 176 14.10 -31.87 -17.55
CA GLY A 176 12.90 -31.85 -16.71
C GLY A 176 12.77 -33.09 -15.83
N SER A 177 13.08 -34.28 -16.36
CA SER A 177 13.11 -35.52 -15.59
C SER A 177 14.12 -35.46 -14.44
N LEU A 178 15.36 -35.02 -14.70
CA LEU A 178 16.39 -34.89 -13.66
C LEU A 178 16.10 -33.76 -12.65
N GLN A 179 15.51 -32.63 -13.08
CA GLN A 179 15.09 -31.56 -12.19
C GLN A 179 13.97 -32.01 -11.24
N SER A 180 13.03 -32.84 -11.70
CA SER A 180 12.01 -33.44 -10.81
C SER A 180 12.62 -34.34 -9.73
N LYS A 181 13.77 -34.97 -10.01
CA LYS A 181 14.53 -35.78 -9.05
C LYS A 181 15.32 -34.95 -8.04
N ALA A 182 15.59 -33.67 -8.31
CA ALA A 182 16.21 -32.78 -7.34
C ALA A 182 15.34 -32.59 -6.08
N GLY A 183 14.01 -32.47 -6.26
CA GLY A 183 13.07 -32.45 -5.13
C GLY A 183 13.11 -33.75 -4.31
N GLN A 184 13.18 -34.89 -4.99
CA GLN A 184 13.31 -36.22 -4.34
C GLN A 184 14.62 -36.34 -3.54
N MET A 185 15.71 -35.74 -4.02
CA MET A 185 16.99 -35.70 -3.28
C MET A 185 16.90 -34.87 -2.01
N GLU A 186 16.24 -33.71 -2.03
CA GLU A 186 16.07 -32.91 -0.82
C GLU A 186 15.20 -33.62 0.22
N ASP A 187 14.11 -34.26 -0.21
CA ASP A 187 13.26 -35.09 0.64
C ASP A 187 14.05 -36.26 1.26
N ALA A 188 14.83 -36.97 0.45
CA ALA A 188 15.66 -38.06 0.93
C ALA A 188 16.76 -37.58 1.89
N ARG A 189 17.35 -36.40 1.68
CA ARG A 189 18.31 -35.78 2.63
C ARG A 189 17.66 -35.49 3.97
N ARG A 190 16.45 -34.93 3.98
CA ARG A 190 15.66 -34.69 5.20
C ARG A 190 15.35 -35.99 5.93
N ARG A 191 14.86 -37.01 5.21
CA ARG A 191 14.57 -38.34 5.79
C ARG A 191 15.81 -39.00 6.39
N ARG A 192 16.95 -38.92 5.71
CA ARG A 192 18.21 -39.47 6.23
C ARG A 192 18.65 -38.77 7.51
N GLN A 193 18.56 -37.44 7.55
CA GLN A 193 18.90 -36.68 8.76
C GLN A 193 17.96 -37.03 9.92
N GLN A 194 16.65 -37.14 9.66
CA GLN A 194 15.68 -37.56 10.68
C GLN A 194 15.99 -38.97 11.22
N ALA A 195 16.28 -39.94 10.34
CA ALA A 195 16.65 -41.29 10.75
C ALA A 195 17.90 -41.29 11.65
N ARG A 196 18.90 -40.47 11.30
CA ARG A 196 20.13 -40.30 12.08
C ARG A 196 19.88 -39.70 13.47
N ASP A 197 19.03 -38.68 13.57
CA ASP A 197 18.68 -38.04 14.84
C ASP A 197 17.90 -38.99 15.76
N GLU A 198 16.97 -39.77 15.20
CA GLU A 198 16.21 -40.78 15.95
C GLU A 198 17.08 -41.97 16.37
N GLN A 199 18.03 -42.39 15.53
CA GLN A 199 19.04 -43.38 15.91
C GLN A 199 19.85 -42.89 17.12
N ALA A 200 20.37 -41.66 17.09
CA ALA A 200 21.17 -41.11 18.19
C ALA A 200 20.37 -41.01 19.51
N ARG A 201 19.06 -40.70 19.44
CA ARG A 201 18.17 -40.71 20.61
C ARG A 201 17.99 -42.10 21.18
N ALA A 202 17.77 -43.09 20.32
CA ALA A 202 17.61 -44.49 20.73
C ALA A 202 18.92 -45.06 21.32
N GLU A 203 20.09 -44.71 20.75
CA GLU A 203 21.40 -45.11 21.29
C GLU A 203 21.64 -44.52 22.68
N LYS A 204 21.26 -43.26 22.90
CA LYS A 204 21.34 -42.62 24.22
C LYS A 204 20.43 -43.31 25.24
N ASP A 205 19.18 -43.59 24.88
CA ASP A 205 18.24 -44.29 25.77
C ASP A 205 18.75 -45.70 26.12
N ALA A 206 19.27 -46.44 25.13
CA ALA A 206 19.88 -47.75 25.37
C ALA A 206 21.08 -47.66 26.34
N ALA A 207 21.99 -46.70 26.14
CA ALA A 207 23.14 -46.51 27.02
C ALA A 207 22.75 -46.18 28.47
N GLU A 208 21.77 -45.30 28.68
CA GLU A 208 21.27 -44.96 30.01
C GLU A 208 20.61 -46.15 30.72
N ARG A 209 19.86 -46.96 29.98
CA ARG A 209 19.21 -48.17 30.53
C ARG A 209 20.22 -49.25 30.87
N THR A 210 21.23 -49.48 30.02
CA THR A 210 22.34 -50.40 30.31
C THR A 210 23.05 -50.04 31.61
N LEU A 211 23.29 -48.76 31.87
CA LEU A 211 23.89 -48.31 33.13
C LEU A 211 22.99 -48.62 34.34
N ARG A 212 21.68 -48.35 34.25
CA ARG A 212 20.72 -48.63 35.34
C ARG A 212 20.58 -50.12 35.62
N ILE A 213 20.49 -50.94 34.58
CA ILE A 213 20.47 -52.40 34.69
C ILE A 213 21.74 -52.89 35.38
N GLY A 214 22.92 -52.36 35.01
CA GLY A 214 24.18 -52.69 35.69
C GLY A 214 24.18 -52.41 37.20
N VAL A 215 23.54 -51.31 37.63
CA VAL A 215 23.35 -51.01 39.07
C VAL A 215 22.41 -52.02 39.74
N TYR A 216 21.31 -52.39 39.08
CA TYR A 216 20.37 -53.39 39.60
C TYR A 216 20.99 -54.79 39.67
N ASP A 217 21.71 -55.23 38.63
CA ASP A 217 22.39 -56.52 38.61
C ASP A 217 23.44 -56.63 39.72
N ALA A 218 24.18 -55.56 40.01
CA ALA A 218 25.14 -55.52 41.13
C ALA A 218 24.46 -55.68 42.51
N LEU A 219 23.26 -55.13 42.69
CA LEU A 219 22.47 -55.29 43.92
C LEU A 219 21.88 -56.70 44.02
N LEU A 220 21.36 -57.25 42.92
CA LEU A 220 20.81 -58.60 42.85
C LEU A 220 21.88 -59.67 43.12
N ALA A 221 23.12 -59.46 42.66
CA ALA A 221 24.25 -60.35 42.96
C ALA A 221 24.58 -60.43 44.47
N ARG A 222 24.24 -59.40 45.25
CA ARG A 222 24.41 -59.36 46.72
C ARG A 222 23.12 -59.68 47.48
N GLN A 223 22.07 -60.14 46.81
CA GLN A 223 20.73 -60.35 47.37
C GLN A 223 20.73 -61.18 48.67
N ASP A 224 21.44 -62.30 48.69
CA ASP A 224 21.44 -63.20 49.85
C ASP A 224 22.20 -62.59 51.04
N ALA A 225 23.30 -61.90 50.77
CA ALA A 225 24.07 -61.17 51.79
C ALA A 225 23.25 -60.01 52.39
N ILE A 226 22.50 -59.27 51.57
CA ILE A 226 21.64 -58.17 52.02
C ILE A 226 20.48 -58.69 52.87
N ARG A 227 19.84 -59.79 52.44
CA ARG A 227 18.75 -60.43 53.20
C ARG A 227 19.23 -61.00 54.54
N GLN A 228 20.41 -61.60 54.57
CA GLN A 228 21.01 -62.11 55.81
C GLN A 228 21.38 -60.98 56.77
N GLY A 229 22.07 -59.93 56.28
CA GLY A 229 22.44 -58.76 57.10
C GLY A 229 21.22 -58.03 57.68
N TYR A 230 20.11 -57.95 56.93
CA TYR A 230 18.85 -57.36 57.43
C TYR A 230 18.16 -58.23 58.51
N ARG A 231 18.23 -59.57 58.40
CA ARG A 231 17.71 -60.46 59.45
C ARG A 231 18.52 -60.30 60.73
N GLU A 232 19.85 -60.32 60.65
CA GLU A 232 20.73 -60.06 61.79
C GLU A 232 20.49 -58.67 62.39
N LEU A 233 20.24 -57.65 61.56
CA LEU A 233 19.88 -56.30 62.02
C LEU A 233 18.62 -56.33 62.89
N THR A 234 17.60 -57.05 62.45
CA THR A 234 16.29 -57.15 63.14
C THR A 234 16.46 -57.83 64.50
N ASP A 235 17.21 -58.92 64.56
CA ASP A 235 17.46 -59.68 65.79
C ASP A 235 18.29 -58.88 66.80
N VAL A 236 19.35 -58.19 66.33
CA VAL A 236 20.19 -57.35 67.19
C VAL A 236 19.42 -56.12 67.69
N ARG A 237 18.52 -55.55 66.88
CA ARG A 237 17.66 -54.43 67.29
C ARG A 237 16.74 -54.82 68.43
N ALA A 238 16.09 -55.98 68.34
CA ALA A 238 15.26 -56.51 69.42
C ALA A 238 16.06 -56.74 70.72
N SER A 239 17.30 -57.20 70.60
CA SER A 239 18.21 -57.41 71.75
C SER A 239 18.63 -56.08 72.42
N VAL A 240 18.96 -55.05 71.65
CA VAL A 240 19.26 -53.70 72.18
C VAL A 240 18.06 -53.08 72.88
N ASP A 241 16.86 -53.21 72.31
CA ASP A 241 15.62 -52.68 72.89
C ASP A 241 15.31 -53.34 74.25
N SER A 242 15.51 -54.66 74.37
CA SER A 242 15.35 -55.39 75.63
C SER A 242 16.36 -54.93 76.70
N ALA A 243 17.64 -54.80 76.36
CA ALA A 243 18.68 -54.37 77.28
C ALA A 243 18.50 -52.90 77.74
N GLN A 244 17.96 -52.04 76.88
CA GLN A 244 17.62 -50.66 77.22
C GLN A 244 16.44 -50.59 78.21
N ALA A 245 15.45 -51.48 78.10
CA ALA A 245 14.34 -51.56 79.05
C ALA A 245 14.80 -52.05 80.44
N GLU A 246 15.74 -53.00 80.49
CA GLU A 246 16.35 -53.46 81.75
C GLU A 246 17.15 -52.37 82.46
N ARG A 247 17.94 -51.58 81.70
CA ARG A 247 18.68 -50.42 82.21
C ARG A 247 17.76 -49.41 82.91
N GLN A 248 16.64 -49.07 82.29
CA GLN A 248 15.69 -48.09 82.82
C GLN A 248 15.09 -48.53 84.17
N ARG A 249 14.81 -49.83 84.32
CA ARG A 249 14.30 -50.41 85.58
C ARG A 249 15.37 -50.43 86.67
N HIS A 250 16.61 -50.75 86.32
CA HIS A 250 17.75 -50.70 87.25
C HIS A 250 17.97 -49.27 87.78
N ASP A 251 18.00 -48.26 86.90
CA ASP A 251 18.21 -46.86 87.29
C ASP A 251 17.07 -46.30 88.16
N ALA A 252 15.83 -46.78 87.97
CA ALA A 252 14.68 -46.39 88.78
C ALA A 252 14.78 -46.89 90.23
N LEU A 253 15.20 -48.14 90.42
CA LEU A 253 15.39 -48.74 91.75
C LEU A 253 16.59 -48.11 92.49
N ASP A 254 17.66 -47.75 91.78
CA ASP A 254 18.82 -47.11 92.40
C ASP A 254 18.52 -45.68 92.92
N LYS A 255 17.62 -44.95 92.24
CA LYS A 255 17.09 -43.67 92.72
C LYS A 255 16.24 -43.81 93.98
N GLU A 256 15.39 -44.86 94.04
CA GLU A 256 14.54 -45.11 95.20
C GLU A 256 15.36 -45.51 96.45
N ARG A 257 16.47 -46.25 96.26
CA ARG A 257 17.46 -46.53 97.31
C ARG A 257 18.00 -45.23 97.94
N ILE A 258 18.54 -44.33 97.10
CA ILE A 258 19.15 -43.07 97.56
C ILE A 258 18.13 -42.22 98.35
N ARG A 259 16.86 -42.19 97.90
CA ARG A 259 15.79 -41.45 98.58
C ARG A 259 15.51 -41.99 99.98
N LEU A 260 15.41 -43.31 100.14
CA LEU A 260 15.11 -43.96 101.41
C LEU A 260 16.26 -43.82 102.42
N GLU A 261 17.51 -43.93 101.96
CA GLU A 261 18.70 -43.67 102.77
C GLU A 261 18.71 -42.23 103.34
N GLY A 262 18.37 -41.24 102.52
CA GLY A 262 18.26 -39.85 102.96
C GLY A 262 17.17 -39.60 104.02
N GLN A 263 16.02 -40.27 103.92
CA GLN A 263 14.93 -40.14 104.89
C GLN A 263 15.29 -40.71 106.27
N ILE A 264 16.05 -41.81 106.30
CA ILE A 264 16.49 -42.45 107.55
C ILE A 264 17.49 -41.56 108.29
N GLU A 265 18.46 -40.96 107.58
CA GLU A 265 19.45 -40.09 108.20
C GLU A 265 18.83 -38.78 108.73
N ALA A 266 17.85 -38.20 108.01
CA ALA A 266 17.12 -37.02 108.48
C ALA A 266 16.39 -37.26 109.81
N ALA A 267 15.76 -38.43 109.98
CA ALA A 267 15.08 -38.80 111.22
C ALA A 267 16.04 -38.93 112.41
N ARG A 268 17.28 -39.40 112.16
CA ARG A 268 18.34 -39.49 113.16
C ARG A 268 18.77 -38.12 113.66
N GLN A 269 19.01 -37.18 112.73
CA GLN A 269 19.47 -35.83 113.05
C GLN A 269 18.46 -35.06 113.90
N LYS A 270 17.15 -35.26 113.67
CA LYS A 270 16.09 -34.62 114.46
C LYS A 270 16.14 -35.01 115.94
N LEU A 271 16.33 -36.30 116.24
CA LEU A 271 16.40 -36.79 117.63
C LEU A 271 17.67 -36.29 118.36
N LEU A 272 18.81 -36.19 117.64
CA LEU A 272 20.03 -35.62 118.19
C LEU A 272 19.87 -34.12 118.55
N ALA A 273 19.14 -33.36 117.74
CA ALA A 273 18.84 -31.96 118.03
C ALA A 273 17.93 -31.80 119.27
N GLU A 274 16.93 -32.67 119.43
CA GLU A 274 16.05 -32.68 120.62
C GLU A 274 16.84 -32.98 121.91
N GLN A 275 17.80 -33.89 121.86
CA GLN A 275 18.69 -34.19 122.98
C GLN A 275 19.53 -32.97 123.38
N GLN A 276 20.13 -32.27 122.41
CA GLN A 276 20.99 -31.11 122.66
C GLN A 276 20.22 -29.91 123.24
N GLN A 277 18.97 -29.70 122.81
CA GLN A 277 18.13 -28.62 123.34
C GLN A 277 17.76 -28.87 124.81
N ALA A 278 17.45 -30.11 125.18
CA ALA A 278 17.14 -30.49 126.56
C ALA A 278 18.33 -30.25 127.52
N GLU A 279 19.57 -30.47 127.06
CA GLU A 279 20.78 -30.19 127.84
C GLU A 279 20.99 -28.70 128.13
N ARG A 280 20.67 -27.82 127.17
CA ARG A 280 20.72 -26.37 127.35
C ARG A 280 19.72 -25.88 128.38
N ASP A 281 18.49 -26.41 128.36
CA ASP A 281 17.45 -26.06 129.32
C ASP A 281 17.86 -26.43 130.76
N ILE A 282 18.51 -27.58 130.95
CA ILE A 282 19.02 -28.04 132.26
C ILE A 282 20.06 -27.06 132.82
N ALA A 283 21.05 -26.66 132.00
CA ALA A 283 22.11 -25.77 132.44
C ALA A 283 21.59 -24.39 132.89
N ARG A 284 20.51 -23.88 132.27
CA ARG A 284 19.91 -22.59 132.61
C ARG A 284 19.11 -22.61 133.91
N LEU A 285 18.34 -23.67 134.16
CA LEU A 285 17.36 -23.72 135.26
C LEU A 285 17.97 -24.12 136.60
N GLN A 286 19.06 -24.89 136.58
CA GLN A 286 19.67 -25.45 137.79
C GLN A 286 20.12 -24.42 138.86
N PRO A 287 20.84 -23.33 138.55
CA PRO A 287 21.28 -22.38 139.57
C PRO A 287 20.12 -21.64 140.26
N ARG A 288 18.97 -21.45 139.58
CA ARG A 288 17.79 -20.78 140.16
C ARG A 288 17.06 -21.66 141.16
N ALA A 289 17.00 -22.96 140.89
CA ALA A 289 16.44 -23.95 141.79
C ALA A 289 17.22 -24.03 143.12
N GLU A 290 18.55 -23.91 143.06
CA GLU A 290 19.44 -24.04 144.23
C GLU A 290 19.39 -22.83 145.19
N ALA A 291 18.91 -21.66 144.74
CA ALA A 291 18.84 -20.43 145.55
C ALA A 291 17.62 -20.33 146.50
N VAL A 292 16.58 -21.15 146.29
CA VAL A 292 15.31 -21.09 147.05
C VAL A 292 15.48 -21.20 148.58
N PRO A 293 16.31 -22.13 149.13
CA PRO A 293 16.44 -22.28 150.59
C PRO A 293 17.02 -21.04 151.29
N GLN A 294 17.91 -20.30 150.63
CA GLN A 294 18.49 -19.07 151.19
C GLN A 294 17.48 -17.92 151.24
N LEU A 295 16.60 -17.81 150.24
CA LEU A 295 15.55 -16.79 150.20
C LEU A 295 14.50 -17.01 151.30
N GLU A 296 14.14 -18.27 151.58
CA GLU A 296 13.20 -18.63 152.66
C GLU A 296 13.71 -18.20 154.05
N ALA A 297 15.02 -18.26 154.29
CA ALA A 297 15.62 -17.81 155.55
C ALA A 297 15.49 -16.28 155.74
N GLN A 298 15.60 -15.48 154.67
CA GLN A 298 15.50 -14.02 154.74
C GLN A 298 14.05 -13.56 155.05
N VAL A 299 13.05 -14.26 154.52
CA VAL A 299 11.62 -14.00 154.81
C VAL A 299 11.33 -14.11 156.31
N ALA A 300 11.86 -15.14 156.98
CA ALA A 300 11.65 -15.36 158.40
C ALA A 300 12.19 -14.21 159.27
N GLN A 301 13.32 -13.61 158.86
CA GLN A 301 13.94 -12.49 159.58
C GLN A 301 13.09 -11.21 159.53
N VAL A 302 12.51 -10.89 158.37
CA VAL A 302 11.66 -9.68 158.20
C VAL A 302 10.35 -9.82 158.98
N GLN A 303 9.76 -11.01 159.03
CA GLN A 303 8.54 -11.27 159.82
C GLN A 303 8.75 -11.01 161.32
N GLN A 304 9.93 -11.32 161.85
CA GLN A 304 10.25 -11.09 163.25
C GLN A 304 10.32 -9.58 163.60
N GLN A 305 10.76 -8.75 162.64
CA GLN A 305 10.82 -7.29 162.81
C GLN A 305 9.43 -6.65 162.86
N LEU A 306 8.47 -7.15 162.07
CA LEU A 306 7.07 -6.69 162.07
C LEU A 306 6.38 -6.90 163.43
N VAL A 307 6.67 -8.02 164.11
CA VAL A 307 6.10 -8.31 165.44
C VAL A 307 6.58 -7.30 166.50
N ALA A 308 7.80 -6.77 166.37
CA ALA A 308 8.38 -5.85 167.34
C ALA A 308 7.68 -4.47 167.41
N LEU A 309 6.84 -4.10 166.43
CA LEU A 309 6.14 -2.81 166.37
C LEU A 309 4.86 -2.75 167.24
N GLN A 310 4.33 -3.90 167.69
CA GLN A 310 3.04 -4.00 168.41
C GLN A 310 2.92 -3.18 169.72
N PRO A 311 3.95 -3.03 170.57
CA PRO A 311 3.82 -2.26 171.81
C PRO A 311 3.50 -0.79 171.58
N ALA A 312 4.11 -0.17 170.56
CA ALA A 312 3.89 1.23 170.22
C ALA A 312 2.47 1.48 169.68
N GLU A 313 1.85 0.50 169.00
CA GLU A 313 0.46 0.60 168.54
C GLU A 313 -0.54 0.69 169.71
N ARG A 314 -0.27 0.03 170.85
CA ARG A 314 -1.16 0.06 172.02
C ARG A 314 -1.16 1.41 172.73
N GLU A 315 -0.01 2.07 172.79
CA GLU A 315 0.14 3.37 173.46
C GLU A 315 -0.64 4.48 172.74
N VAL A 316 -0.69 4.42 171.41
CA VAL A 316 -1.53 5.27 170.55
C VAL A 316 -3.02 5.13 170.92
N VAL A 317 -3.51 3.91 171.11
CA VAL A 317 -4.92 3.69 171.46
C VAL A 317 -5.26 4.32 172.82
N GLY A 318 -4.43 4.13 173.84
CA GLY A 318 -4.68 4.67 175.18
C GLY A 318 -4.80 6.20 175.23
N ARG A 319 -3.94 6.93 174.51
CA ARG A 319 -4.01 8.41 174.45
C ARG A 319 -5.31 8.93 173.81
N ARG A 320 -5.96 8.12 172.97
CA ARG A 320 -7.23 8.49 172.30
C ARG A 320 -8.39 8.46 173.28
N GLU A 321 -8.43 7.47 174.17
CA GLU A 321 -9.49 7.29 175.17
C GLU A 321 -9.48 8.41 176.22
N GLU A 322 -8.30 8.84 176.66
CA GLU A 322 -8.15 9.97 177.60
C GLU A 322 -8.70 11.29 177.03
N SER A 323 -8.46 11.57 175.75
CA SER A 323 -8.99 12.76 175.06
C SER A 323 -10.53 12.76 175.02
N GLN A 324 -11.12 11.59 174.80
CA GLN A 324 -12.58 11.45 174.71
C GLN A 324 -13.27 11.67 176.05
N THR A 325 -12.69 11.12 177.12
CA THR A 325 -13.21 11.28 178.50
C THR A 325 -13.30 12.75 178.92
N ALA A 326 -12.28 13.56 178.57
CA ALA A 326 -12.28 15.00 178.88
C ALA A 326 -13.38 15.78 178.14
N LEU A 327 -13.75 15.37 176.91
CA LEU A 327 -14.83 16.00 176.15
C LEU A 327 -16.22 15.67 176.72
N GLU A 328 -16.42 14.45 177.21
CA GLU A 328 -17.68 14.01 177.81
C GLU A 328 -17.99 14.80 179.09
N GLN A 329 -17.00 15.02 179.95
CA GLN A 329 -17.14 15.86 181.14
C GLN A 329 -17.55 17.31 180.80
N ALA A 330 -16.98 17.88 179.74
CA ALA A 330 -17.35 19.21 179.26
C ALA A 330 -18.79 19.25 178.74
N ALA A 331 -19.26 18.19 178.08
CA ALA A 331 -20.64 18.09 177.60
C ALA A 331 -21.66 18.04 178.76
N GLY A 332 -21.33 17.35 179.86
CA GLY A 332 -22.19 17.28 181.04
C GLY A 332 -22.47 18.66 181.66
N LEU A 333 -21.43 19.48 181.83
CA LEU A 333 -21.56 20.86 182.31
C LEU A 333 -22.38 21.76 181.37
N GLN A 334 -22.32 21.50 180.06
CA GLN A 334 -23.10 22.23 179.05
C GLN A 334 -24.59 21.98 179.21
N GLN A 335 -24.95 20.73 179.52
CA GLN A 335 -26.35 20.33 179.70
C GLN A 335 -26.95 20.96 180.97
N GLU A 336 -26.17 21.03 182.05
CA GLU A 336 -26.56 21.73 183.28
C GLU A 336 -26.79 23.23 183.01
N ASN A 337 -25.96 23.83 182.16
CA ASN A 337 -26.13 25.22 181.72
C ASN A 337 -27.36 25.46 180.85
N GLU A 338 -27.69 24.53 179.96
CA GLU A 338 -28.94 24.56 179.19
C GLU A 338 -30.16 24.57 180.12
N GLN A 339 -30.16 23.73 181.17
CA GLN A 339 -31.22 23.66 182.17
C GLN A 339 -31.38 25.00 182.90
N LEU A 340 -30.28 25.56 183.42
CA LEU A 340 -30.27 26.87 184.07
C LEU A 340 -30.79 27.97 183.14
N LYS A 341 -30.43 27.90 181.86
CA LYS A 341 -30.86 28.87 180.85
C LYS A 341 -32.35 28.77 180.57
N ARG A 342 -32.91 27.56 180.49
CA ARG A 342 -34.36 27.35 180.35
C ARG A 342 -35.12 27.86 181.56
N GLU A 343 -34.64 27.58 182.77
CA GLU A 343 -35.27 28.08 184.00
C GLU A 343 -35.23 29.62 184.08
N MET A 344 -34.11 30.23 183.66
CA MET A 344 -34.03 31.69 183.50
C MET A 344 -34.99 32.20 182.44
N GLN A 345 -35.10 31.50 181.31
CA GLN A 345 -35.99 31.86 180.21
C GLN A 345 -37.46 31.69 180.60
N GLU A 346 -37.83 30.69 181.41
CA GLU A 346 -39.18 30.52 181.94
C GLU A 346 -39.55 31.60 182.95
N LEU A 347 -38.62 31.97 183.84
CA LEU A 347 -38.78 33.14 184.70
C LEU A 347 -38.95 34.39 183.82
N ARG A 348 -38.20 34.50 182.71
CA ARG A 348 -38.31 35.60 181.75
C ARG A 348 -39.61 35.62 180.97
N ASP A 349 -40.08 34.48 180.50
CA ASP A 349 -41.28 34.35 179.70
C ASP A 349 -42.51 34.53 180.58
N ARG A 350 -42.46 34.14 181.87
CA ARG A 350 -43.48 34.51 182.86
C ARG A 350 -43.50 36.02 183.07
N ILE A 351 -42.32 36.65 183.11
CA ILE A 351 -42.20 38.12 183.13
C ILE A 351 -42.74 38.77 181.84
N VAL A 352 -42.43 38.25 180.65
CA VAL A 352 -42.81 38.85 179.35
C VAL A 352 -44.27 38.61 179.03
N ARG A 353 -44.79 37.41 179.30
CA ARG A 353 -46.20 37.12 179.06
C ARG A 353 -47.11 38.03 179.89
N LEU A 354 -46.67 38.46 181.09
CA LEU A 354 -47.38 39.43 181.92
C LEU A 354 -47.06 40.89 181.54
N LYS A 355 -45.83 41.20 181.09
CA LYS A 355 -45.43 42.54 180.65
C LYS A 355 -46.04 42.93 179.30
N GLY A 356 -46.82 44.00 179.29
CA GLY A 356 -47.32 44.65 178.08
C GLY A 356 -48.58 44.03 177.48
N LYS A 357 -49.20 43.02 178.11
CA LYS A 357 -50.52 42.56 177.64
C LYS A 357 -51.65 43.41 178.20
N ALA A 358 -52.60 43.70 177.31
CA ALA A 358 -53.92 44.23 177.60
C ALA A 358 -54.95 43.14 178.00
N GLU A 359 -54.54 41.88 178.21
CA GLU A 359 -55.31 40.73 178.73
C GLU A 359 -54.40 39.79 179.51
N CYS A 360 -54.92 39.08 180.50
CA CYS A 360 -54.13 38.00 181.09
C CYS A 360 -53.97 36.82 180.12
N PRO A 361 -52.74 36.26 179.91
CA PRO A 361 -52.48 35.11 179.02
C PRO A 361 -53.21 33.82 179.39
N VAL A 362 -53.80 33.81 180.58
CA VAL A 362 -54.39 32.62 181.19
C VAL A 362 -55.90 32.77 181.28
N CYS A 363 -56.42 33.90 181.80
CA CYS A 363 -57.86 34.08 181.98
C CYS A 363 -58.56 34.92 180.91
N GLY A 364 -57.83 35.50 179.95
CA GLY A 364 -58.38 36.12 178.75
C GLY A 364 -59.15 37.43 178.96
N THR A 365 -59.37 37.88 180.20
CA THR A 365 -60.00 39.17 180.47
C THR A 365 -59.02 40.31 180.27
N HIS A 366 -59.51 41.45 179.75
CA HIS A 366 -58.72 42.60 179.30
C HIS A 366 -57.98 43.39 180.43
N LEU A 367 -57.08 42.73 181.19
CA LEU A 367 -56.32 43.21 182.38
C LEU A 367 -55.25 44.30 182.12
N GLY A 368 -54.89 45.03 183.19
CA GLY A 368 -53.98 46.20 183.21
C GLY A 368 -52.85 46.19 184.28
N GLU A 369 -52.31 47.38 184.60
CA GLU A 369 -50.86 47.58 184.84
C GLU A 369 -50.26 47.26 186.26
N ASP A 370 -50.83 47.68 187.40
CA ASP A 370 -50.13 47.59 188.72
C ASP A 370 -49.82 46.15 189.21
N ARG A 371 -50.73 45.17 189.03
CA ARG A 371 -50.55 43.79 189.56
C ARG A 371 -49.43 43.02 188.87
N CYS A 372 -49.11 43.36 187.63
CA CYS A 372 -48.01 42.77 186.91
C CYS A 372 -46.65 43.07 187.57
N ALA A 373 -46.53 44.11 188.39
CA ALA A 373 -45.24 44.54 188.92
C ALA A 373 -44.66 43.60 189.98
N HIS A 374 -45.46 43.08 190.92
CA HIS A 374 -44.93 42.32 192.07
C HIS A 374 -44.38 40.94 191.68
N ILE A 375 -45.08 40.23 190.79
CA ILE A 375 -44.63 38.92 190.28
C ILE A 375 -43.31 39.04 189.50
N VAL A 376 -43.02 40.21 188.92
CA VAL A 376 -41.80 40.43 188.13
C VAL A 376 -40.55 40.58 189.00
N GLU A 377 -40.69 41.10 190.21
CA GLU A 377 -39.54 41.40 191.08
C GLU A 377 -38.93 40.12 191.69
N ASP A 378 -39.77 39.22 192.20
CA ASP A 378 -39.35 37.94 192.79
C ASP A 378 -38.71 37.01 191.74
N TYR A 379 -39.28 36.98 190.53
CA TYR A 379 -38.68 36.28 189.39
C TYR A 379 -37.35 36.93 188.92
N GLY A 380 -37.12 38.21 189.23
CA GLY A 380 -35.86 38.89 188.96
C GLY A 380 -34.69 38.40 189.84
N ALA A 381 -34.93 38.18 191.13
CA ALA A 381 -33.90 37.72 192.06
C ALA A 381 -33.43 36.30 191.74
N GLN A 382 -34.36 35.37 191.51
CA GLN A 382 -34.05 33.98 191.13
C GLN A 382 -33.29 33.89 189.80
N GLY A 383 -33.50 34.85 188.90
CA GLY A 383 -32.75 34.93 187.64
C GLY A 383 -31.27 35.26 187.81
N GLN A 384 -30.88 36.04 188.82
CA GLN A 384 -29.48 36.44 189.02
C GLN A 384 -28.62 35.30 189.56
N GLU A 385 -29.14 34.50 190.50
CA GLU A 385 -28.40 33.37 191.09
C GLU A 385 -28.08 32.31 190.03
N LYS A 386 -29.06 31.95 189.20
CA LYS A 386 -28.86 30.97 188.11
C LYS A 386 -27.88 31.46 187.04
N LYS A 387 -27.81 32.77 186.82
CA LYS A 387 -26.84 33.39 185.90
C LYS A 387 -25.41 33.28 186.41
N ALA A 388 -25.18 33.37 187.71
CA ALA A 388 -23.84 33.22 188.30
C ALA A 388 -23.30 31.80 188.10
N ARG A 389 -24.15 30.79 188.36
CA ARG A 389 -23.80 29.37 188.18
C ARG A 389 -23.54 29.02 186.70
N TYR A 390 -24.30 29.62 185.79
CA TYR A 390 -24.09 29.45 184.35
C TYR A 390 -22.66 29.85 183.90
N ARG A 391 -22.13 30.95 184.45
CA ARG A 391 -20.80 31.46 184.09
C ARG A 391 -19.66 30.59 184.61
N ALA A 392 -19.80 29.98 185.79
CA ALA A 392 -18.76 29.12 186.35
C ALA A 392 -18.57 27.86 185.48
N ASN A 393 -19.69 27.26 185.06
CA ASN A 393 -19.68 26.10 184.17
C ASN A 393 -19.07 26.43 182.78
N GLU A 394 -19.24 27.64 182.26
CA GLU A 394 -18.60 28.06 181.00
C GLU A 394 -17.06 28.06 181.09
N GLN A 395 -16.47 28.46 182.23
CA GLN A 395 -15.02 28.49 182.39
C GLN A 395 -14.40 27.08 182.44
N GLU A 396 -15.01 26.14 183.17
CA GLU A 396 -14.46 24.79 183.31
C GLU A 396 -14.57 23.98 182.01
N MET A 397 -15.66 24.15 181.26
CA MET A 397 -15.80 23.55 179.92
C MET A 397 -14.70 23.96 178.95
N ALA A 398 -14.25 25.23 179.01
CA ALA A 398 -13.17 25.72 178.15
C ALA A 398 -11.84 25.02 178.46
N ARG A 399 -11.52 24.79 179.74
CA ARG A 399 -10.30 24.11 180.17
C ARG A 399 -10.25 22.65 179.71
N LEU A 400 -11.35 21.91 179.89
CA LEU A 400 -11.47 20.50 179.50
C LEU A 400 -11.32 20.32 177.98
N ARG A 401 -11.93 21.19 177.18
CA ARG A 401 -11.78 21.16 175.72
C ARG A 401 -10.34 21.39 175.26
N GLN A 402 -9.63 22.30 175.90
CA GLN A 402 -8.23 22.60 175.55
C GLN A 402 -7.29 21.40 175.82
N ARG A 403 -7.53 20.62 176.89
CA ARG A 403 -6.76 19.40 177.18
C ARG A 403 -6.99 18.29 176.15
N ALA A 404 -8.24 18.08 175.74
CA ALA A 404 -8.58 17.06 174.75
C ALA A 404 -7.91 17.30 173.39
N ASP A 405 -7.81 18.55 172.95
CA ASP A 405 -7.17 18.93 171.69
C ASP A 405 -5.65 18.73 171.70
N ALA A 406 -4.99 18.93 172.84
CA ALA A 406 -3.55 18.67 172.98
C ALA A 406 -3.23 17.17 172.79
N LEU A 407 -3.97 16.29 173.48
CA LEU A 407 -3.83 14.84 173.39
C LEU A 407 -4.08 14.32 171.96
N LYS A 408 -5.06 14.89 171.25
CA LYS A 408 -5.33 14.54 169.83
C LYS A 408 -4.14 14.80 168.91
N ARG A 409 -3.44 15.93 169.08
CA ARG A 409 -2.30 16.29 168.21
C ARG A 409 -1.08 15.41 168.43
N GLU A 410 -0.80 15.04 169.67
CA GLU A 410 0.30 14.13 170.01
C GLU A 410 0.07 12.73 169.44
N ASN A 411 -1.17 12.25 169.51
CA ASN A 411 -1.52 10.91 169.02
C ASN A 411 -1.39 10.77 167.50
N ALA A 412 -1.85 11.77 166.75
CA ALA A 412 -1.74 11.78 165.29
C ALA A 412 -0.28 11.70 164.78
N ARG A 413 0.69 12.26 165.51
CA ARG A 413 2.12 12.17 165.15
C ARG A 413 2.67 10.76 165.34
N ALA A 414 2.26 10.06 166.39
CA ALA A 414 2.70 8.69 166.67
C ALA A 414 2.12 7.69 165.66
N GLU A 415 0.85 7.83 165.29
CA GLU A 415 0.19 7.02 164.24
C GLU A 415 0.93 7.10 162.90
N ALA A 416 1.32 8.31 162.47
CA ALA A 416 2.00 8.51 161.19
C ALA A 416 3.37 7.82 161.12
N LYS A 417 4.12 7.78 162.24
CA LYS A 417 5.43 7.11 162.29
C LYS A 417 5.29 5.58 162.16
N LEU A 418 4.36 5.00 162.91
CA LEU A 418 4.08 3.55 162.89
C LEU A 418 3.64 3.05 161.51
N ALA A 419 2.77 3.81 160.83
CA ALA A 419 2.30 3.46 159.49
C ALA A 419 3.44 3.35 158.48
N ARG A 420 4.46 4.23 158.56
CA ARG A 420 5.61 4.22 157.65
C ARG A 420 6.52 3.01 157.87
N GLU A 421 6.89 2.74 159.12
CA GLU A 421 7.78 1.62 159.47
C GLU A 421 7.14 0.26 159.10
N ARG A 422 5.82 0.13 159.24
CA ARG A 422 5.09 -1.09 158.86
C ARG A 422 5.08 -1.31 157.33
N SER A 423 4.84 -0.25 156.56
CA SER A 423 4.81 -0.31 155.09
C SER A 423 6.14 -0.76 154.47
N ASP A 424 7.28 -0.30 155.01
CA ASP A 424 8.60 -0.65 154.47
C ASP A 424 8.94 -2.15 154.68
N LEU A 425 8.55 -2.71 155.82
CA LEU A 425 8.76 -4.13 156.13
C LEU A 425 7.84 -5.04 155.30
N ASP A 426 6.56 -4.66 155.14
CA ASP A 426 5.61 -5.39 154.29
C ASP A 426 6.08 -5.42 152.82
N GLY A 427 6.64 -4.31 152.31
CA GLY A 427 7.20 -4.23 150.96
C GLY A 427 8.39 -5.17 150.73
N ARG A 428 9.29 -5.29 151.70
CA ARG A 428 10.43 -6.23 151.64
C ARG A 428 9.98 -7.68 151.67
N LEU A 429 8.98 -8.00 152.49
CA LEU A 429 8.42 -9.35 152.60
C LEU A 429 7.82 -9.83 151.27
N ALA A 430 7.06 -8.97 150.60
CA ALA A 430 6.43 -9.28 149.32
C ALA A 430 7.44 -9.52 148.18
N ALA A 431 8.58 -8.82 148.19
CA ALA A 431 9.63 -9.02 147.18
C ALA A 431 10.26 -10.42 147.31
N LEU A 432 10.69 -10.79 148.51
CA LEU A 432 11.32 -12.09 148.76
C LEU A 432 10.39 -13.28 148.47
N GLN A 433 9.09 -13.14 148.75
CA GLN A 433 8.11 -14.18 148.45
C GLN A 433 7.91 -14.42 146.93
N ARG A 434 8.10 -13.40 146.08
CA ARG A 434 8.02 -13.56 144.62
C ARG A 434 9.21 -14.36 144.08
N ASP A 435 10.41 -14.08 144.55
CA ASP A 435 11.64 -14.74 144.08
C ASP A 435 11.63 -16.24 144.44
N ILE A 436 11.11 -16.60 145.62
CA ILE A 436 10.88 -18.00 146.03
C ILE A 436 9.92 -18.71 145.07
N ALA A 437 8.84 -18.03 144.66
CA ALA A 437 7.85 -18.61 143.74
C ALA A 437 8.40 -18.83 142.32
N GLU A 438 9.36 -18.00 141.86
CA GLU A 438 10.05 -18.20 140.58
C GLU A 438 11.08 -19.34 140.66
N GLY A 439 11.83 -19.43 141.76
CA GLY A 439 12.78 -20.52 141.98
C GLY A 439 12.10 -21.89 142.06
N ARG A 440 10.92 -21.99 142.70
CA ARG A 440 10.14 -23.24 142.76
C ARG A 440 9.64 -23.71 141.38
N ARG A 441 9.22 -22.80 140.50
CA ARG A 441 8.85 -23.16 139.12
C ARG A 441 10.04 -23.70 138.32
N SER A 442 11.22 -23.13 138.52
CA SER A 442 12.46 -23.59 137.86
C SER A 442 12.82 -25.03 138.24
N ILE A 443 12.44 -25.51 139.44
CA ILE A 443 12.64 -26.91 139.87
C ILE A 443 11.80 -27.88 139.03
N GLU A 444 10.54 -27.56 138.78
CA GLU A 444 9.62 -28.43 138.01
C GLU A 444 10.05 -28.53 136.54
N GLU A 445 10.42 -27.41 135.93
CA GLU A 445 10.88 -27.35 134.53
C GLU A 445 12.21 -28.11 134.33
N LEU A 446 13.11 -28.06 135.31
CA LEU A 446 14.38 -28.80 135.29
C LEU A 446 14.16 -30.32 135.25
N ALA A 447 13.17 -30.83 135.99
CA ALA A 447 12.83 -32.25 136.01
C ALA A 447 12.30 -32.73 134.64
N GLN A 448 11.50 -31.89 133.95
CA GLN A 448 10.98 -32.21 132.62
C GLN A 448 12.08 -32.20 131.55
N ALA A 449 13.01 -31.23 131.61
CA ALA A 449 14.14 -31.17 130.69
C ALA A 449 15.05 -32.41 130.78
N ARG A 450 15.31 -32.93 131.99
CA ARG A 450 16.09 -34.17 132.21
C ARG A 450 15.45 -35.39 131.54
N ARG A 451 14.13 -35.56 131.64
CA ARG A 451 13.41 -36.69 131.00
C ARG A 451 13.50 -36.65 129.47
N ARG A 452 13.34 -35.47 128.86
CA ARG A 452 13.41 -35.31 127.39
C ARG A 452 14.78 -35.71 126.83
N ARG A 453 15.86 -35.36 127.53
CA ARG A 453 17.23 -35.75 127.13
C ARG A 453 17.41 -37.27 127.10
N GLU A 454 16.98 -37.96 128.16
CA GLU A 454 17.13 -39.42 128.27
C GLU A 454 16.32 -40.18 127.22
N ASP A 455 15.12 -39.71 126.91
CA ASP A 455 14.27 -40.36 125.92
C ASP A 455 14.81 -40.26 124.49
N ALA A 456 15.25 -39.04 124.10
CA ALA A 456 15.89 -38.81 122.80
C ALA A 456 17.17 -39.66 122.63
N ALA A 457 18.01 -39.75 123.66
CA ALA A 457 19.23 -40.55 123.65
C ALA A 457 18.95 -42.06 123.46
N ARG A 458 17.93 -42.61 124.13
CA ARG A 458 17.55 -44.03 123.99
C ARG A 458 17.12 -44.38 122.57
N ARG A 459 16.28 -43.55 121.94
CA ARG A 459 15.74 -43.80 120.60
C ARG A 459 16.82 -43.80 119.51
N VAL A 460 17.82 -42.93 119.64
CA VAL A 460 18.97 -42.91 118.73
C VAL A 460 19.83 -44.16 118.89
N GLN A 461 20.10 -44.60 120.11
CA GLN A 461 20.96 -45.75 120.39
C GLN A 461 20.32 -47.09 120.01
N ALA A 462 19.01 -47.23 120.22
CA ALA A 462 18.25 -48.43 119.85
C ALA A 462 17.96 -48.54 118.34
N GLY A 463 18.14 -47.45 117.58
CA GLY A 463 17.76 -47.41 116.16
C GLY A 463 16.24 -47.37 115.93
N ASP A 464 15.46 -47.01 116.96
CA ASP A 464 14.00 -46.96 116.96
C ASP A 464 13.48 -45.66 116.29
N PHE A 465 13.90 -45.46 115.05
CA PHE A 465 13.49 -44.35 114.18
C PHE A 465 13.50 -44.80 112.71
N ALA A 466 12.62 -44.20 111.90
CA ALA A 466 12.51 -44.48 110.46
C ALA A 466 12.42 -45.98 110.06
N LEU A 467 11.68 -46.78 110.85
CA LEU A 467 11.55 -48.24 110.68
C LEU A 467 11.00 -48.64 109.30
N GLU A 468 9.97 -47.95 108.80
CA GLU A 468 9.36 -48.22 107.49
C GLU A 468 10.32 -47.89 106.33
N GLY A 469 11.11 -46.80 106.47
CA GLY A 469 12.12 -46.43 105.49
C GLY A 469 13.21 -47.50 105.34
N ARG A 470 13.61 -48.11 106.47
CA ARG A 470 14.61 -49.20 106.49
C ARG A 470 14.08 -50.49 105.85
N ARG A 471 12.80 -50.85 106.06
CA ARG A 471 12.20 -52.03 105.42
C ARG A 471 12.12 -51.88 103.90
N ARG A 472 11.62 -50.75 103.41
CA ARG A 472 11.51 -50.47 101.98
C ARG A 472 12.88 -50.40 101.29
N LEU A 473 13.91 -49.94 102.00
CA LEU A 473 15.28 -49.92 101.47
C LEU A 473 15.78 -51.35 101.21
N ALA A 474 15.51 -52.28 102.12
CA ALA A 474 15.86 -53.70 101.95
C ALA A 474 15.12 -54.35 100.76
N GLU A 475 13.81 -54.09 100.61
CA GLU A 475 13.00 -54.56 99.48
C GLU A 475 13.53 -54.02 98.13
N THR A 476 13.93 -52.73 98.10
CA THR A 476 14.45 -52.06 96.90
C THR A 476 15.80 -52.65 96.47
N LEU A 477 16.68 -52.95 97.43
CA LEU A 477 17.98 -53.56 97.15
C LEU A 477 17.82 -54.97 96.57
N GLN A 478 16.89 -55.77 97.11
CA GLN A 478 16.63 -57.12 96.61
C GLN A 478 16.05 -57.12 95.18
N ALA A 479 15.15 -56.17 94.87
CA ALA A 479 14.60 -56.01 93.52
C ALA A 479 15.65 -55.55 92.49
N ARG A 480 16.60 -54.71 92.92
CA ARG A 480 17.68 -54.21 92.03
C ARG A 480 18.65 -55.33 91.66
N ASP A 481 19.05 -56.15 92.63
CA ASP A 481 20.03 -57.22 92.40
C ASP A 481 19.44 -58.37 91.58
N ALA A 482 18.12 -58.59 91.62
CA ALA A 482 17.42 -59.57 90.78
C ALA A 482 17.37 -59.20 89.28
N LEU A 483 17.58 -57.94 88.90
CA LEU A 483 17.51 -57.48 87.50
C LEU A 483 18.72 -57.88 86.64
N GLY A 484 19.88 -58.21 87.24
CA GLY A 484 21.03 -58.77 86.51
C GLY A 484 21.56 -57.93 85.33
N TYR A 485 21.30 -56.62 85.31
CA TYR A 485 21.66 -55.74 84.19
C TYR A 485 23.19 -55.63 84.03
N ASP A 486 23.70 -56.03 82.87
CA ASP A 486 25.13 -55.97 82.50
C ASP A 486 25.37 -54.86 81.45
N PRO A 487 26.02 -53.74 81.83
CA PRO A 487 26.35 -52.65 80.92
C PRO A 487 27.23 -53.04 79.73
N ALA A 488 28.09 -54.06 79.85
CA ALA A 488 29.03 -54.45 78.79
C ALA A 488 28.33 -55.24 77.65
N ARG A 489 27.35 -56.07 78.01
CA ARG A 489 26.51 -56.79 77.02
C ARG A 489 25.66 -55.83 76.19
N HIS A 490 25.11 -54.80 76.83
CA HIS A 490 24.30 -53.79 76.16
C HIS A 490 25.12 -52.94 75.16
N GLU A 491 26.34 -52.52 75.53
CA GLU A 491 27.21 -51.75 74.64
C GLU A 491 27.67 -52.57 73.41
N THR A 492 27.91 -53.87 73.60
CA THR A 492 28.27 -54.79 72.50
C THR A 492 27.14 -54.93 71.48
N ALA A 493 25.89 -55.07 71.94
CA ALA A 493 24.73 -55.13 71.06
C ALA A 493 24.51 -53.81 70.29
N ARG A 494 24.76 -52.65 70.91
CA ARG A 494 24.64 -51.34 70.25
C ARG A 494 25.67 -51.13 69.14
N ARG A 495 26.92 -51.58 69.32
CA ARG A 495 27.94 -51.52 68.26
C ARG A 495 27.58 -52.38 67.07
N ARG A 496 27.10 -53.61 67.32
CA ARG A 496 26.66 -54.52 66.26
C ARG A 496 25.44 -53.97 65.49
N LEU A 497 24.54 -53.26 66.17
CA LEU A 497 23.42 -52.56 65.52
C LEU A 497 23.90 -51.50 64.52
N ALA A 498 24.92 -50.71 64.89
CA ALA A 498 25.48 -49.67 64.02
C ALA A 498 26.14 -50.24 62.76
N GLU A 499 26.87 -51.36 62.88
CA GLU A 499 27.49 -52.05 61.73
C GLU A 499 26.46 -52.59 60.73
N LEU A 500 25.29 -53.05 61.23
CA LEU A 500 24.25 -53.66 60.40
C LEU A 500 23.25 -52.64 59.84
N THR A 501 23.24 -51.39 60.31
CA THR A 501 22.29 -50.35 59.90
C THR A 501 22.26 -50.09 58.37
N PRO A 502 23.38 -50.11 57.63
CA PRO A 502 23.38 -49.91 56.18
C PRO A 502 22.53 -50.93 55.39
N PHE A 503 22.30 -52.13 55.94
CA PHE A 503 21.48 -53.16 55.29
C PHE A 503 19.99 -52.78 55.18
N ASP A 504 19.50 -51.80 55.94
CA ASP A 504 18.14 -51.27 55.82
C ASP A 504 17.93 -50.55 54.47
N GLU A 505 18.87 -49.68 54.09
CA GLU A 505 18.87 -48.97 52.81
C GLU A 505 19.20 -49.91 51.64
N GLU A 506 20.16 -50.83 51.81
CA GLU A 506 20.47 -51.83 50.78
C GLU A 506 19.25 -52.75 50.51
N ARG A 507 18.47 -53.12 51.54
CA ARG A 507 17.25 -53.93 51.38
C ARG A 507 16.17 -53.21 50.58
N ARG A 508 15.95 -51.92 50.85
CA ARG A 508 14.99 -51.09 50.10
C ARG A 508 15.37 -50.97 48.62
N ARG A 509 16.65 -50.72 48.33
CA ARG A 509 17.17 -50.63 46.95
C ARG A 509 17.12 -51.97 46.22
N LEU A 510 17.33 -53.07 46.92
CA LEU A 510 17.19 -54.42 46.37
C LEU A 510 15.72 -54.72 46.00
N ASP A 511 14.75 -54.30 46.80
CA ASP A 511 13.33 -54.47 46.47
C ASP A 511 12.91 -53.64 45.25
N GLU A 512 13.42 -52.40 45.12
CA GLU A 512 13.24 -51.60 43.91
C GLU A 512 13.89 -52.27 42.67
N ALA A 513 15.11 -52.77 42.81
CA ALA A 513 15.80 -53.48 41.73
C ALA A 513 15.02 -54.72 41.27
N LEU A 514 14.49 -55.53 42.21
CA LEU A 514 13.69 -56.73 41.90
C LEU A 514 12.39 -56.40 41.14
N GLN A 515 11.79 -55.24 41.38
CA GLN A 515 10.56 -54.83 40.70
C GLN A 515 10.81 -54.24 39.31
N ARG A 516 11.91 -53.49 39.13
CA ARG A 516 12.12 -52.64 37.95
C ARG A 516 13.13 -53.18 36.94
N VAL A 517 13.97 -54.15 37.32
CA VAL A 517 15.04 -54.67 36.43
C VAL A 517 14.49 -55.27 35.13
N GLU A 518 13.40 -56.03 35.19
CA GLU A 518 12.80 -56.66 34.01
C GLU A 518 12.09 -55.63 33.11
N GLU A 519 11.51 -54.59 33.70
CA GLU A 519 10.94 -53.47 32.93
C GLU A 519 12.01 -52.67 32.20
N GLU A 520 13.15 -52.40 32.86
CA GLU A 520 14.29 -51.72 32.24
C GLU A 520 14.97 -52.59 31.17
N ARG A 521 15.08 -53.91 31.36
CA ARG A 521 15.58 -54.85 30.33
C ARG A 521 14.67 -54.88 29.10
N ALA A 522 13.36 -54.97 29.28
CA ALA A 522 12.40 -54.89 28.17
C ALA A 522 12.45 -53.53 27.47
N ALA A 523 12.69 -52.44 28.21
CA ALA A 523 12.86 -51.11 27.64
C ALA A 523 14.19 -50.95 26.89
N LEU A 524 15.29 -51.54 27.39
CA LEU A 524 16.58 -51.60 26.69
C LEU A 524 16.44 -52.35 25.36
N GLN A 525 15.81 -53.52 25.36
CA GLN A 525 15.58 -54.29 24.14
C GLN A 525 14.82 -53.46 23.09
N ARG A 526 13.76 -52.76 23.48
CA ARG A 526 13.01 -51.86 22.56
C ARG A 526 13.87 -50.71 22.04
N ALA A 527 14.75 -50.15 22.87
CA ALA A 527 15.67 -49.11 22.46
C ALA A 527 16.71 -49.65 21.45
N GLU A 528 17.27 -50.83 21.68
CA GLU A 528 18.20 -51.49 20.75
C GLU A 528 17.53 -51.88 19.41
N GLU A 529 16.31 -52.39 19.45
CA GLU A 529 15.47 -52.63 18.26
C GLU A 529 15.18 -51.33 17.50
N ALA A 530 14.97 -50.22 18.21
CA ALA A 530 14.81 -48.91 17.58
C ALA A 530 16.12 -48.42 16.93
N VAL A 531 17.28 -48.60 17.57
CA VAL A 531 18.60 -48.27 17.00
C VAL A 531 18.82 -49.04 15.70
N THR A 532 18.61 -50.36 15.72
CA THR A 532 18.81 -51.20 14.52
C THR A 532 17.87 -50.82 13.38
N ARG A 533 16.59 -50.55 13.67
CA ARG A 533 15.62 -50.07 12.68
C ARG A 533 16.03 -48.74 12.06
N TRP A 534 16.38 -47.74 12.88
CA TRP A 534 16.74 -46.41 12.37
C TRP A 534 18.06 -46.41 11.61
N ARG A 535 19.02 -47.25 12.01
CA ARG A 535 20.26 -47.46 11.27
C ARG A 535 20.02 -48.07 9.88
N ALA A 536 19.12 -49.06 9.79
CA ALA A 536 18.74 -49.66 8.51
C ALA A 536 18.02 -48.65 7.59
N GLU A 537 17.13 -47.81 8.15
CA GLU A 537 16.48 -46.72 7.41
C GLU A 537 17.50 -45.67 6.92
N GLU A 538 18.46 -45.24 7.78
CA GLU A 538 19.51 -44.30 7.38
C GLU A 538 20.34 -44.84 6.22
N GLU A 539 20.72 -46.12 6.29
CA GLU A 539 21.50 -46.79 5.23
C GLU A 539 20.70 -46.91 3.93
N ALA A 540 19.44 -47.35 3.99
CA ALA A 540 18.58 -47.46 2.82
C ALA A 540 18.35 -46.11 2.12
N VAL A 541 18.04 -45.06 2.89
CA VAL A 541 17.88 -43.70 2.36
C VAL A 541 19.22 -43.16 1.85
N GLY A 542 20.34 -43.48 2.50
CA GLY A 542 21.68 -43.14 2.04
C GLY A 542 22.05 -43.76 0.69
N GLN A 543 21.71 -45.03 0.46
CA GLN A 543 21.90 -45.70 -0.82
C GLN A 543 21.03 -45.09 -1.93
N ALA A 544 19.77 -44.77 -1.63
CA ALA A 544 18.87 -44.10 -2.57
C ALA A 544 19.37 -42.69 -2.95
N LEU A 545 19.87 -41.93 -1.97
CA LEU A 545 20.50 -40.63 -2.20
C LEU A 545 21.72 -40.74 -3.11
N ALA A 546 22.61 -41.70 -2.86
CA ALA A 546 23.81 -41.90 -3.68
C ALA A 546 23.48 -42.34 -5.13
N ALA A 547 22.34 -43.00 -5.36
CA ALA A 547 21.85 -43.31 -6.70
C ALA A 547 21.34 -42.03 -7.40
N LEU A 548 20.52 -41.23 -6.72
CA LEU A 548 20.01 -39.96 -7.25
C LEU A 548 21.14 -38.96 -7.54
N GLU A 549 22.16 -38.88 -6.68
CA GLU A 549 23.34 -38.02 -6.86
C GLU A 549 24.14 -38.39 -8.12
N ARG A 550 24.27 -39.70 -8.41
CA ARG A 550 24.92 -40.19 -9.64
C ARG A 550 24.13 -39.82 -10.89
N GLU A 551 22.80 -39.90 -10.83
CA GLU A 551 21.95 -39.49 -11.95
C GLU A 551 21.99 -37.96 -12.18
N MET A 552 22.04 -37.17 -11.09
CA MET A 552 22.10 -35.71 -11.17
C MET A 552 23.47 -35.16 -11.58
N ALA A 553 24.55 -35.94 -11.47
CA ALA A 553 25.89 -35.50 -11.87
C ALA A 553 25.97 -35.06 -13.36
N GLY A 554 25.10 -35.62 -14.22
CA GLY A 554 25.02 -35.25 -15.65
C GLY A 554 24.17 -34.02 -15.96
N LEU A 555 23.42 -33.47 -14.99
CA LEU A 555 22.48 -32.38 -15.22
C LEU A 555 23.15 -31.10 -15.76
N PRO A 556 24.28 -30.60 -15.22
CA PRO A 556 24.91 -29.37 -15.72
C PRO A 556 25.33 -29.48 -17.19
N HIS A 557 25.80 -30.67 -17.61
CA HIS A 557 26.17 -30.92 -19.00
C HIS A 557 24.95 -30.97 -19.93
N LEU A 558 23.84 -31.56 -19.48
CA LEU A 558 22.58 -31.57 -20.23
C LEU A 558 21.97 -30.17 -20.34
N GLU A 559 22.03 -29.36 -19.29
CA GLU A 559 21.58 -27.95 -19.30
C GLU A 559 22.42 -27.08 -20.23
N GLN A 560 23.73 -27.35 -20.34
CA GLN A 560 24.57 -26.68 -21.34
C GLN A 560 24.16 -27.09 -22.76
N ARG A 561 23.99 -28.39 -23.02
CA ARG A 561 23.56 -28.89 -24.34
C ARG A 561 22.17 -28.38 -24.73
N LEU A 562 21.26 -28.25 -23.77
CA LEU A 562 19.93 -27.67 -24.00
C LEU A 562 20.05 -26.21 -24.43
N ARG A 563 20.87 -25.40 -23.75
CA ARG A 563 21.15 -24.01 -24.15
C ARG A 563 21.74 -23.92 -25.55
N GLU A 564 22.65 -24.82 -25.92
CA GLU A 564 23.22 -24.89 -27.27
C GLU A 564 22.14 -25.26 -28.32
N ALA A 565 21.26 -26.22 -28.01
CA ALA A 565 20.18 -26.63 -28.89
C ALA A 565 19.10 -25.54 -29.05
N ASP A 566 18.75 -24.82 -27.99
CA ASP A 566 17.82 -23.68 -28.03
C ASP A 566 18.40 -22.52 -28.85
N ALA A 567 19.70 -22.25 -28.71
CA ALA A 567 20.39 -21.26 -29.54
C ALA A 567 20.39 -21.66 -31.02
N ALA A 568 20.61 -22.95 -31.32
CA ALA A 568 20.51 -23.48 -32.67
C ALA A 568 19.10 -23.37 -33.26
N CYS A 569 18.05 -23.58 -32.45
CA CYS A 569 16.66 -23.34 -32.86
C CYS A 569 16.45 -21.88 -33.25
N ALA A 570 16.87 -20.94 -32.39
CA ALA A 570 16.71 -19.51 -32.64
C ALA A 570 17.44 -19.05 -33.91
N ASP A 571 18.66 -19.52 -34.14
CA ASP A 571 19.44 -19.23 -35.35
C ASP A 571 18.78 -19.81 -36.61
N ALA A 572 18.35 -21.07 -36.58
CA ALA A 572 17.66 -21.70 -37.71
C ALA A 572 16.34 -20.97 -38.06
N ASP A 573 15.58 -20.53 -37.05
CA ASP A 573 14.34 -19.78 -37.26
C ASP A 573 14.58 -18.36 -37.78
N SER A 574 15.71 -17.73 -37.41
CA SER A 574 16.14 -16.46 -38.01
C SER A 574 16.47 -16.65 -39.49
N ARG A 575 17.30 -17.64 -39.83
CA ARG A 575 17.66 -17.96 -41.22
C ARG A 575 16.43 -18.29 -42.06
N ARG A 576 15.45 -19.01 -41.49
CA ARG A 576 14.17 -19.33 -42.15
C ARG A 576 13.38 -18.06 -42.48
N ARG A 577 13.25 -17.13 -41.52
CA ARG A 577 12.55 -15.84 -41.73
C ARG A 577 13.25 -14.99 -42.81
N ASP A 578 14.57 -14.92 -42.78
CA ASP A 578 15.34 -14.17 -43.76
C ASP A 578 15.20 -14.76 -45.18
N ALA A 579 15.28 -16.09 -45.30
CA ALA A 579 15.11 -16.78 -46.57
C ALA A 579 13.68 -16.61 -47.13
N LEU A 580 12.66 -16.70 -46.28
CA LEU A 580 11.26 -16.46 -46.67
C LEU A 580 11.03 -15.02 -47.16
N SER A 581 11.62 -14.04 -46.46
CA SER A 581 11.56 -12.62 -46.86
C SER A 581 12.21 -12.40 -48.23
N ARG A 582 13.40 -12.97 -48.46
CA ARG A 582 14.10 -12.89 -49.76
C ARG A 582 13.30 -13.56 -50.87
N LEU A 583 12.72 -14.72 -50.62
CA LEU A 583 11.89 -15.44 -51.58
C LEU A 583 10.66 -14.61 -51.96
N SER A 584 9.96 -14.07 -50.97
CA SER A 584 8.77 -13.24 -51.19
C SER A 584 9.11 -11.98 -52.01
N ALA A 585 10.23 -11.32 -51.71
CA ALA A 585 10.69 -10.15 -52.46
C ALA A 585 11.08 -10.49 -53.90
N ALA A 586 11.74 -11.63 -54.13
CA ALA A 586 12.10 -12.07 -55.49
C ALA A 586 10.84 -12.46 -56.30
N GLN A 587 9.89 -13.16 -55.69
CA GLN A 587 8.61 -13.51 -56.32
C GLN A 587 7.79 -12.28 -56.70
N GLU A 588 7.73 -11.26 -55.84
CA GLU A 588 7.03 -10.00 -56.17
C GLU A 588 7.70 -9.27 -57.34
N ARG A 589 9.05 -9.24 -57.40
CA ARG A 589 9.77 -8.69 -58.56
C ARG A 589 9.44 -9.44 -59.85
N LEU A 590 9.36 -10.77 -59.80
CA LEU A 590 8.98 -11.58 -60.97
C LEU A 590 7.54 -11.31 -61.41
N ARG A 591 6.62 -11.14 -60.46
CA ARG A 591 5.22 -10.76 -60.75
C ARG A 591 5.13 -9.41 -61.46
N LEU A 592 5.86 -8.39 -60.98
CA LEU A 592 5.92 -7.09 -61.63
C LEU A 592 6.49 -7.18 -63.06
N LEU A 593 7.46 -8.06 -63.28
CA LEU A 593 7.99 -8.33 -64.63
C LEU A 593 6.96 -9.01 -65.53
N ASP A 594 6.13 -9.92 -65.02
CA ASP A 594 5.02 -10.51 -65.80
C ASP A 594 3.99 -9.44 -66.22
N GLU A 595 3.68 -8.49 -65.34
CA GLU A 595 2.81 -7.35 -65.65
C GLU A 595 3.44 -6.42 -66.71
N THR A 596 4.75 -6.15 -66.60
CA THR A 596 5.50 -5.40 -67.60
C THR A 596 5.54 -6.12 -68.95
N ALA A 597 5.68 -7.45 -68.98
CA ALA A 597 5.63 -8.24 -70.21
C ALA A 597 4.27 -8.11 -70.90
N ALA A 598 3.18 -8.23 -70.14
CA ALA A 598 1.83 -8.04 -70.68
C ALA A 598 1.58 -6.61 -71.19
N ARG A 599 2.16 -5.59 -70.54
CA ARG A 599 2.10 -4.20 -71.00
C ARG A 599 2.90 -4.00 -72.29
N ARG A 600 4.11 -4.56 -72.36
CA ARG A 600 4.95 -4.56 -73.58
C ARG A 600 4.17 -5.08 -74.77
N ASP A 601 3.51 -6.24 -74.64
CA ASP A 601 2.72 -6.84 -75.72
C ASP A 601 1.58 -5.93 -76.22
N ARG A 602 0.91 -5.19 -75.31
CA ARG A 602 -0.13 -4.23 -75.68
C ARG A 602 0.45 -3.02 -76.43
N GLU A 603 1.51 -2.42 -75.90
CA GLU A 603 2.16 -1.26 -76.52
C GLU A 603 2.75 -1.60 -77.89
N THR A 604 3.26 -2.82 -78.09
CA THR A 604 3.73 -3.29 -79.40
C THR A 604 2.61 -3.28 -80.43
N ARG A 605 1.43 -3.85 -80.11
CA ARG A 605 0.28 -3.88 -81.02
C ARG A 605 -0.23 -2.48 -81.37
N GLU A 606 -0.27 -1.60 -80.38
CA GLU A 606 -0.71 -0.21 -80.59
C GLU A 606 0.30 0.59 -81.44
N MET A 607 1.60 0.38 -81.25
CA MET A 607 2.65 0.97 -82.06
C MET A 607 2.61 0.48 -83.52
N GLU A 608 2.38 -0.81 -83.74
CA GLU A 608 2.16 -1.38 -85.08
C GLU A 608 0.93 -0.76 -85.77
N THR A 609 -0.17 -0.61 -85.03
CA THR A 609 -1.39 0.04 -85.53
C THR A 609 -1.12 1.48 -85.97
N LEU A 610 -0.40 2.25 -85.15
CA LEU A 610 -0.01 3.63 -85.50
C LEU A 610 0.88 3.69 -86.74
N ARG A 611 1.81 2.75 -86.91
CA ARG A 611 2.66 2.68 -88.12
C ARG A 611 1.83 2.41 -89.38
N VAL A 612 0.85 1.51 -89.31
CA VAL A 612 -0.07 1.24 -90.42
C VAL A 612 -0.89 2.50 -90.76
N GLU A 613 -1.47 3.15 -89.75
CA GLU A 613 -2.22 4.41 -89.96
C GLU A 613 -1.34 5.52 -90.55
N GLY A 614 -0.11 5.68 -90.04
CA GLY A 614 0.87 6.64 -90.54
C GLY A 614 1.22 6.42 -92.02
N GLY A 615 1.44 5.15 -92.41
CA GLY A 615 1.66 4.77 -93.81
C GLY A 615 0.49 5.10 -94.72
N ALA A 616 -0.74 4.77 -94.30
CA ALA A 616 -1.95 5.10 -95.08
C ALA A 616 -2.13 6.61 -95.27
N TYR A 617 -1.87 7.42 -94.24
CA TYR A 617 -1.91 8.88 -94.38
C TYR A 617 -0.79 9.44 -95.28
N ALA A 618 0.38 8.81 -95.30
CA ALA A 618 1.46 9.20 -96.20
C ALA A 618 1.10 8.94 -97.67
N GLU A 619 0.49 7.78 -97.96
CA GLU A 619 -0.02 7.44 -99.29
C GLU A 619 -1.11 8.42 -99.75
N LEU A 620 -2.05 8.77 -98.87
CA LEU A 620 -3.07 9.79 -99.16
C LEU A 620 -2.45 11.16 -99.44
N ALA A 621 -1.38 11.54 -98.74
CA ALA A 621 -0.70 12.81 -98.96
C ALA A 621 -0.06 12.88 -100.36
N GLU A 622 0.51 11.77 -100.84
CA GLU A 622 1.04 11.66 -102.19
C GLU A 622 -0.08 11.66 -103.25
N ALA A 623 -1.14 10.88 -103.03
CA ALA A 623 -2.27 10.77 -103.94
C ALA A 623 -2.99 12.12 -104.18
N PHE A 624 -3.16 12.94 -103.14
CA PHE A 624 -3.75 14.28 -103.27
C PHE A 624 -2.77 15.36 -103.77
N GLY A 625 -1.48 15.03 -103.90
CA GLY A 625 -0.45 15.97 -104.34
C GLY A 625 -0.50 16.30 -105.83
N LYS A 626 0.42 17.18 -106.26
CA LYS A 626 0.48 17.70 -107.64
C LYS A 626 0.68 16.64 -108.72
N LYS A 627 1.32 15.51 -108.37
CA LYS A 627 1.58 14.38 -109.27
C LYS A 627 0.49 13.30 -109.23
N GLY A 628 -0.45 13.40 -108.30
CA GLY A 628 -1.51 12.42 -108.12
C GLY A 628 -2.79 12.85 -108.82
N VAL A 629 -3.90 12.86 -108.07
CA VAL A 629 -5.25 13.19 -108.58
C VAL A 629 -5.29 14.55 -109.29
N GLN A 630 -4.50 15.54 -108.85
CA GLN A 630 -4.45 16.85 -109.49
C GLN A 630 -3.96 16.79 -110.95
N ALA A 631 -2.91 16.01 -111.24
CA ALA A 631 -2.41 15.84 -112.60
C ALA A 631 -3.46 15.13 -113.47
N LEU A 632 -4.07 14.06 -112.95
CA LEU A 632 -5.12 13.30 -113.63
C LEU A 632 -6.33 14.17 -113.99
N LEU A 633 -6.73 15.08 -113.10
CA LEU A 633 -7.86 15.99 -113.33
C LEU A 633 -7.57 16.99 -114.46
N ILE A 634 -6.32 17.49 -114.57
CA ILE A 634 -5.89 18.37 -115.67
C ILE A 634 -5.87 17.60 -116.99
N GLU A 635 -5.28 16.40 -117.00
CA GLU A 635 -5.21 15.56 -118.21
C GLU A 635 -6.59 15.17 -118.72
N THR A 636 -7.56 14.94 -117.83
CA THR A 636 -8.94 14.63 -118.21
C THR A 636 -9.69 15.84 -118.78
N ALA A 637 -9.35 17.07 -118.35
CA ALA A 637 -10.05 18.28 -118.77
C ALA A 637 -9.61 18.80 -120.15
N ILE A 638 -8.38 18.52 -120.57
CA ILE A 638 -7.80 19.09 -121.79
C ILE A 638 -8.49 18.65 -123.08
N PRO A 639 -8.78 17.34 -123.29
CA PRO A 639 -9.51 16.91 -124.48
C PRO A 639 -10.88 17.58 -124.64
N GLU A 640 -11.54 17.91 -123.52
CA GLU A 640 -12.82 18.63 -123.52
C GLU A 640 -12.63 20.08 -124.02
N ILE A 641 -11.60 20.79 -123.54
CA ILE A 641 -11.28 22.16 -123.99
C ILE A 641 -10.93 22.17 -125.48
N GLU A 642 -10.10 21.24 -125.93
CA GLU A 642 -9.70 21.14 -127.34
C GLU A 642 -10.89 20.89 -128.25
N ALA A 643 -11.77 19.95 -127.89
CA ALA A 643 -12.96 19.62 -128.70
C ALA A 643 -13.90 20.83 -128.84
N GLU A 644 -14.18 21.53 -127.75
CA GLU A 644 -15.04 22.72 -127.74
C GLU A 644 -14.38 23.88 -128.53
N ALA A 645 -13.09 24.15 -128.32
CA ALA A 645 -12.37 25.18 -129.05
C ALA A 645 -12.33 24.89 -130.55
N ASN A 646 -12.06 23.65 -130.96
CA ASN A 646 -12.01 23.25 -132.36
C ASN A 646 -13.37 23.32 -133.06
N THR A 647 -14.45 23.00 -132.35
CA THR A 647 -15.81 23.13 -132.89
C THR A 647 -16.11 24.59 -133.28
N LEU A 648 -15.70 25.54 -132.44
CA LEU A 648 -15.90 26.97 -132.70
C LEU A 648 -14.91 27.51 -133.76
N LEU A 649 -13.65 27.12 -133.66
CA LEU A 649 -12.60 27.55 -134.59
C LEU A 649 -12.86 27.06 -136.01
N GLY A 650 -13.34 25.82 -136.15
CA GLY A 650 -13.74 25.24 -137.43
C GLY A 650 -14.86 26.05 -138.10
N ARG A 651 -15.87 26.49 -137.35
CA ARG A 651 -16.95 27.35 -137.87
C ARG A 651 -16.45 28.71 -138.35
N MET A 652 -15.48 29.32 -137.65
CA MET A 652 -14.92 30.62 -138.04
C MET A 652 -13.94 30.56 -139.23
N THR A 653 -13.44 29.37 -139.57
CA THR A 653 -12.33 29.19 -140.53
C THR A 653 -12.67 28.26 -141.69
N ASP A 654 -13.92 27.77 -141.79
CA ASP A 654 -14.36 26.70 -142.70
C ASP A 654 -13.58 25.39 -142.54
N GLY A 655 -13.17 25.07 -141.31
CA GLY A 655 -12.40 23.86 -141.02
C GLY A 655 -10.92 23.94 -141.38
N ARG A 656 -10.40 25.11 -141.77
CA ARG A 656 -8.99 25.29 -142.15
C ARG A 656 -8.01 25.32 -140.97
N MET A 657 -8.51 25.52 -139.74
CA MET A 657 -7.67 25.61 -138.54
C MET A 657 -8.12 24.63 -137.45
N GLY A 658 -7.14 24.04 -136.76
CA GLY A 658 -7.32 23.20 -135.57
C GLY A 658 -6.36 23.59 -134.45
N LEU A 659 -6.68 23.25 -133.21
CA LEU A 659 -6.00 23.60 -131.97
C LEU A 659 -5.74 22.34 -131.13
N THR A 660 -4.54 22.22 -130.59
CA THR A 660 -4.11 21.18 -129.66
C THR A 660 -3.36 21.80 -128.48
N LEU A 661 -3.63 21.32 -127.27
CA LEU A 661 -3.02 21.71 -126.00
C LEU A 661 -2.12 20.58 -125.50
N GLU A 662 -0.82 20.82 -125.43
CA GLU A 662 0.14 19.83 -124.93
C GLU A 662 0.47 20.07 -123.46
N THR A 663 0.26 19.04 -122.64
CA THR A 663 0.52 19.06 -121.19
C THR A 663 1.96 18.76 -120.81
N GLN A 664 2.74 18.28 -121.76
CA GLN A 664 4.09 17.79 -121.54
C GLN A 664 4.99 18.25 -122.67
N ARG A 665 6.18 18.71 -122.30
CA ARG A 665 7.25 19.02 -123.25
C ARG A 665 8.54 18.37 -122.80
N GLU A 666 9.30 17.84 -123.73
CA GLU A 666 10.64 17.35 -123.41
C GLU A 666 11.57 18.53 -123.11
N LYS A 667 12.28 18.46 -121.99
CA LYS A 667 13.33 19.42 -121.66
C LYS A 667 14.48 19.22 -122.65
N LYS A 668 15.04 20.31 -123.22
CA LYS A 668 16.24 20.25 -124.08
C LYS A 668 17.51 19.94 -123.27
N ASN A 669 17.52 18.79 -122.61
CA ASN A 669 18.60 18.27 -121.76
C ASN A 669 18.83 16.80 -122.15
N ALA A 670 20.06 16.30 -122.00
CA ALA A 670 20.47 14.94 -122.42
C ALA A 670 19.71 13.75 -121.78
N LYS A 671 18.78 13.99 -120.84
CA LYS A 671 18.01 12.97 -120.11
C LYS A 671 16.54 12.85 -120.51
N GLY A 672 16.05 13.65 -121.47
CA GLY A 672 14.67 13.52 -121.98
C GLY A 672 13.57 13.70 -120.91
N GLU A 673 13.86 14.36 -119.78
CA GLU A 673 12.87 14.58 -118.72
C GLU A 673 11.69 15.41 -119.27
N THR A 674 10.48 14.86 -119.16
CA THR A 674 9.24 15.55 -119.51
C THR A 674 8.94 16.59 -118.44
N ILE A 675 8.83 17.85 -118.84
CA ILE A 675 8.30 18.92 -118.00
C ILE A 675 6.80 19.04 -118.24
N GLU A 676 6.05 19.11 -117.16
CA GLU A 676 4.64 19.49 -117.21
C GLU A 676 4.51 20.96 -117.66
N THR A 677 3.68 21.19 -118.68
CA THR A 677 3.51 22.48 -119.37
C THR A 677 2.05 22.61 -119.85
N LEU A 678 1.70 23.73 -120.49
CA LEU A 678 0.46 23.87 -121.27
C LEU A 678 0.77 24.67 -122.54
N ASP A 679 1.26 23.98 -123.57
CA ASP A 679 1.65 24.58 -124.84
C ASP A 679 0.48 24.53 -125.84
N ILE A 680 0.30 25.59 -126.64
CA ILE A 680 -0.81 25.73 -127.58
C ILE A 680 -0.26 25.59 -129.01
N ARG A 681 -0.73 24.59 -129.74
CA ARG A 681 -0.36 24.30 -131.12
C ARG A 681 -1.56 24.47 -132.03
N ILE A 682 -1.33 25.08 -133.18
CA ILE A 682 -2.38 25.32 -134.17
C ILE A 682 -1.97 24.66 -135.48
N SER A 683 -2.88 23.88 -136.06
CA SER A 683 -2.72 23.24 -137.37
C SER A 683 -3.50 23.99 -138.43
N ASP A 684 -2.85 24.36 -139.54
CA ASP A 684 -3.49 24.92 -140.73
C ASP A 684 -2.95 24.27 -142.03
N GLU A 685 -3.29 24.84 -143.19
CA GLU A 685 -2.83 24.37 -144.52
C GLU A 685 -1.30 24.37 -144.69
N LEU A 686 -0.56 25.13 -143.87
CA LEU A 686 0.90 25.23 -143.87
C LEU A 686 1.57 24.30 -142.84
N GLY A 687 0.77 23.57 -142.04
CA GLY A 687 1.24 22.61 -141.04
C GLY A 687 0.92 23.04 -139.60
N THR A 688 1.55 22.36 -138.63
CA THR A 688 1.35 22.64 -137.19
C THR A 688 2.45 23.53 -136.65
N ARG A 689 2.09 24.69 -136.09
CA ARG A 689 3.03 25.68 -135.55
C ARG A 689 2.52 26.31 -134.26
N GLY A 690 3.40 27.02 -133.56
CA GLY A 690 3.06 27.72 -132.33
C GLY A 690 2.10 28.88 -132.59
N TYR A 691 1.21 29.14 -131.63
CA TYR A 691 0.23 30.23 -131.68
C TYR A 691 0.86 31.59 -132.06
N GLU A 692 2.11 31.84 -131.65
CA GLU A 692 2.82 33.12 -131.83
C GLU A 692 3.10 33.49 -133.29
N THR A 693 2.90 32.57 -134.24
CA THR A 693 3.26 32.73 -135.66
C THR A 693 2.09 33.12 -136.58
N PHE A 694 0.88 33.25 -136.03
CA PHE A 694 -0.35 33.53 -136.80
C PHE A 694 -0.62 35.04 -136.93
N SER A 695 -1.33 35.43 -138.01
CA SER A 695 -1.69 36.83 -138.26
C SER A 695 -2.69 37.36 -137.23
N GLY A 696 -2.80 38.69 -137.10
CA GLY A 696 -3.70 39.32 -136.12
C GLY A 696 -5.18 38.93 -136.26
N GLY A 697 -5.63 38.59 -137.49
CA GLY A 697 -6.98 38.11 -137.75
C GLY A 697 -7.19 36.65 -137.32
N GLU A 698 -6.24 35.77 -137.64
CA GLU A 698 -6.25 34.35 -137.26
C GLU A 698 -6.10 34.14 -135.76
N ALA A 699 -5.16 34.87 -135.15
CA ALA A 699 -4.93 34.88 -133.71
C ALA A 699 -6.21 35.25 -132.95
N PHE A 700 -6.96 36.25 -133.43
CA PHE A 700 -8.23 36.63 -132.81
C PHE A 700 -9.26 35.49 -132.82
N ARG A 701 -9.43 34.77 -133.94
CA ARG A 701 -10.35 33.61 -134.02
C ARG A 701 -9.93 32.48 -133.08
N ILE A 702 -8.63 32.17 -133.02
CA ILE A 702 -8.08 31.18 -132.07
C ILE A 702 -8.39 31.58 -130.62
N ASN A 703 -8.14 32.84 -130.29
CA ASN A 703 -8.39 33.37 -128.95
C ASN A 703 -9.86 33.30 -128.57
N VAL A 704 -10.77 33.71 -129.47
CA VAL A 704 -12.23 33.63 -129.23
C VAL A 704 -12.64 32.18 -128.98
N ALA A 705 -12.21 31.23 -129.82
CA ALA A 705 -12.54 29.83 -129.69
C ALA A 705 -12.06 29.23 -128.35
N LEU A 706 -10.80 29.45 -127.99
CA LEU A 706 -10.21 28.95 -126.75
C LEU A 706 -10.84 29.60 -125.52
N ARG A 707 -11.14 30.90 -125.60
CA ARG A 707 -11.78 31.68 -124.53
C ARG A 707 -13.18 31.15 -124.21
N VAL A 708 -13.98 30.91 -125.24
CA VAL A 708 -15.33 30.34 -125.08
C VAL A 708 -15.25 28.92 -124.53
N ALA A 709 -14.30 28.10 -125.00
CA ALA A 709 -14.08 26.74 -124.47
C ALA A 709 -13.72 26.75 -122.97
N LEU A 710 -12.81 27.64 -122.54
CA LEU A 710 -12.46 27.82 -121.13
C LEU A 710 -13.64 28.33 -120.30
N SER A 711 -14.43 29.27 -120.82
CA SER A 711 -15.66 29.74 -120.18
C SER A 711 -16.66 28.61 -119.97
N ARG A 712 -16.92 27.78 -120.99
CA ARG A 712 -17.82 26.62 -120.89
C ARG A 712 -17.34 25.60 -119.86
N LEU A 713 -16.03 25.27 -119.85
CA LEU A 713 -15.45 24.36 -118.87
C LEU A 713 -15.65 24.88 -117.43
N LEU A 714 -15.39 26.16 -117.22
CA LEU A 714 -15.58 26.82 -115.93
C LEU A 714 -17.04 26.72 -115.48
N ALA A 715 -18.01 27.01 -116.34
CA ALA A 715 -19.43 26.94 -115.98
C ALA A 715 -19.89 25.52 -115.62
N ARG A 716 -19.44 24.50 -116.38
CA ARG A 716 -19.77 23.10 -116.10
C ARG A 716 -19.22 22.62 -114.76
N ARG A 717 -17.99 23.01 -114.40
CA ARG A 717 -17.31 22.51 -113.18
C ARG A 717 -17.56 23.35 -111.93
N ALA A 718 -17.61 24.68 -112.05
CA ALA A 718 -17.88 25.57 -110.92
C ALA A 718 -19.37 25.55 -110.51
N GLY A 719 -20.24 24.89 -111.29
CA GLY A 719 -21.69 24.91 -111.09
C GLY A 719 -22.28 26.32 -111.22
N ALA A 720 -21.55 27.23 -111.86
CA ALA A 720 -21.92 28.63 -112.03
C ALA A 720 -22.49 28.84 -113.44
N PRO A 721 -23.61 29.57 -113.61
CA PRO A 721 -24.13 29.89 -114.93
C PRO A 721 -23.12 30.73 -115.71
N LEU A 722 -22.99 30.51 -117.02
CA LEU A 722 -22.19 31.35 -117.93
C LEU A 722 -22.71 32.80 -117.83
N PRO A 723 -21.98 33.70 -117.14
CA PRO A 723 -22.63 34.91 -116.65
C PRO A 723 -22.71 35.95 -117.76
N THR A 724 -21.58 36.34 -118.33
CA THR A 724 -21.52 37.34 -119.39
C THR A 724 -20.21 37.18 -120.14
N LEU A 725 -20.26 37.11 -121.47
CA LEU A 725 -19.08 37.19 -122.33
C LEU A 725 -18.93 38.61 -122.83
N PHE A 726 -17.76 39.22 -122.61
CA PHE A 726 -17.45 40.54 -123.13
C PHE A 726 -16.47 40.43 -124.29
N LEU A 727 -16.82 41.03 -125.43
CA LEU A 727 -15.97 41.19 -126.60
C LEU A 727 -15.74 42.68 -126.83
N ASP A 728 -14.61 43.19 -126.35
CA ASP A 728 -14.26 44.61 -126.42
C ASP A 728 -13.35 44.90 -127.63
N GLU A 729 -13.96 45.35 -128.71
CA GLU A 729 -13.34 45.52 -130.03
C GLU A 729 -12.58 44.26 -130.52
N GLY A 730 -11.80 44.37 -131.60
CA GLY A 730 -11.06 43.24 -132.18
C GLY A 730 -11.61 42.70 -133.50
N PHE A 731 -12.76 43.21 -133.94
CA PHE A 731 -13.27 42.97 -135.28
C PHE A 731 -12.53 43.78 -136.37
N GLY A 732 -11.77 44.80 -135.99
CA GLY A 732 -11.05 45.67 -136.94
C GLY A 732 -9.84 45.03 -137.62
N THR A 733 -9.33 43.89 -137.11
CA THR A 733 -8.28 43.09 -137.75
C THR A 733 -8.84 42.03 -138.69
N GLN A 734 -10.17 41.91 -138.79
CA GLN A 734 -10.86 40.96 -139.65
C GLN A 734 -11.27 41.62 -140.97
N ASP A 735 -11.25 40.84 -142.05
CA ASP A 735 -11.89 41.20 -143.31
C ASP A 735 -13.42 41.08 -143.23
N ALA A 736 -14.15 41.50 -144.27
CA ALA A 736 -15.61 41.44 -144.28
C ALA A 736 -16.15 40.01 -144.05
N ALA A 737 -15.55 39.01 -144.71
CA ALA A 737 -15.92 37.60 -144.57
C ALA A 737 -15.59 37.03 -143.18
N GLY A 738 -14.47 37.44 -142.56
CA GLY A 738 -14.10 37.05 -141.21
C GLY A 738 -15.02 37.63 -140.14
N ARG A 739 -15.47 38.89 -140.31
CA ARG A 739 -16.42 39.52 -139.39
C ARG A 739 -17.77 38.81 -139.37
N GLU A 740 -18.31 38.49 -140.54
CA GLU A 740 -19.57 37.74 -140.67
C GLU A 740 -19.51 36.41 -139.92
N LYS A 741 -18.44 35.63 -140.12
CA LYS A 741 -18.27 34.32 -139.46
C LYS A 741 -18.08 34.39 -137.95
N VAL A 742 -17.38 35.42 -137.46
CA VAL A 742 -17.26 35.62 -136.01
C VAL A 742 -18.63 35.96 -135.41
N VAL A 743 -19.43 36.79 -136.08
CA VAL A 743 -20.80 37.12 -135.64
C VAL A 743 -21.69 35.88 -135.67
N ASP A 744 -21.62 35.05 -136.71
CA ASP A 744 -22.35 33.78 -136.77
C ASP A 744 -22.01 32.85 -135.61
N VAL A 745 -20.73 32.78 -135.24
CA VAL A 745 -20.30 31.99 -134.09
C VAL A 745 -20.77 32.61 -132.78
N ILE A 746 -20.75 33.94 -132.63
CA ILE A 746 -21.31 34.64 -131.46
C ILE A 746 -22.81 34.34 -131.33
N ASN A 747 -23.56 34.39 -132.42
CA ASN A 747 -24.98 34.03 -132.43
C ASN A 747 -25.20 32.55 -132.11
N ALA A 748 -24.35 31.65 -132.64
CA ALA A 748 -24.44 30.23 -132.38
C ALA A 748 -24.12 29.82 -130.93
N ILE A 749 -23.43 30.67 -130.18
CA ILE A 749 -23.16 30.46 -128.75
C ILE A 749 -24.03 31.36 -127.86
N ALA A 750 -24.93 32.18 -128.44
CA ALA A 750 -25.71 33.16 -127.68
C ALA A 750 -26.56 32.50 -126.59
N ASP A 751 -27.16 31.35 -126.88
CA ASP A 751 -27.99 30.59 -125.93
C ASP A 751 -27.18 30.00 -124.76
N ASP A 752 -25.86 29.84 -124.93
CA ASP A 752 -25.01 29.32 -123.86
C ASP A 752 -24.69 30.39 -122.81
N PHE A 753 -24.76 31.68 -123.14
CA PHE A 753 -24.41 32.78 -122.24
C PHE A 753 -25.65 33.59 -121.84
N ARG A 754 -25.77 33.99 -120.57
CA ARG A 754 -26.87 34.86 -120.13
C ARG A 754 -26.84 36.24 -120.83
N LEU A 755 -25.66 36.73 -121.19
CA LEU A 755 -25.45 37.98 -121.90
C LEU A 755 -24.14 37.93 -122.68
N ILE A 756 -24.17 38.35 -123.95
CA ILE A 756 -22.95 38.62 -124.72
C ILE A 756 -22.93 40.11 -125.03
N LEU A 757 -21.89 40.81 -124.58
CA LEU A 757 -21.69 42.23 -124.84
C LEU A 757 -20.57 42.41 -125.85
N VAL A 758 -20.93 42.94 -127.01
CA VAL A 758 -20.00 43.25 -128.09
C VAL A 758 -19.83 44.77 -128.15
N ILE A 759 -18.61 45.26 -127.98
CA ILE A 759 -18.26 46.67 -128.08
C ILE A 759 -17.52 46.86 -129.41
N THR A 760 -18.03 47.72 -130.28
CA THR A 760 -17.44 47.95 -131.60
C THR A 760 -17.73 49.36 -132.09
N HIS A 761 -16.77 49.96 -132.81
CA HIS A 761 -16.95 51.23 -133.51
C HIS A 761 -17.29 51.05 -135.00
N ILE A 762 -17.36 49.80 -135.48
CA ILE A 762 -17.63 49.47 -136.89
C ILE A 762 -19.15 49.55 -137.13
N ASP A 763 -19.57 50.44 -138.02
CA ASP A 763 -20.99 50.66 -138.33
C ASP A 763 -21.68 49.40 -138.91
N GLU A 764 -20.97 48.67 -139.78
CA GLU A 764 -21.47 47.44 -140.43
C GLU A 764 -21.82 46.31 -139.43
N LEU A 765 -21.19 46.29 -138.26
CA LEU A 765 -21.48 45.31 -137.22
C LEU A 765 -22.71 45.68 -136.38
N LYS A 766 -23.07 46.97 -136.33
CA LYS A 766 -24.23 47.43 -135.54
C LYS A 766 -25.51 46.76 -136.04
N GLU A 767 -25.64 46.61 -137.35
CA GLU A 767 -26.84 46.05 -137.98
C GLU A 767 -27.06 44.56 -137.71
N MET A 768 -26.02 43.83 -137.32
CA MET A 768 -26.04 42.39 -137.14
C MET A 768 -26.50 41.93 -135.75
N PHE A 769 -26.73 42.86 -134.81
CA PHE A 769 -27.16 42.56 -133.44
C PHE A 769 -28.55 43.15 -133.13
N PRO A 770 -29.38 42.43 -132.34
CA PRO A 770 -30.79 42.78 -132.12
C PRO A 770 -31.03 43.95 -131.17
N ALA A 771 -30.06 44.28 -130.31
CA ALA A 771 -30.15 45.39 -129.35
C ALA A 771 -28.83 46.15 -129.31
N ARG A 772 -28.88 47.48 -129.25
CA ARG A 772 -27.69 48.33 -129.38
C ARG A 772 -27.65 49.35 -128.26
N ILE A 773 -26.49 49.50 -127.63
CA ILE A 773 -26.22 50.63 -126.74
C ILE A 773 -25.39 51.62 -127.54
N GLU A 774 -26.03 52.67 -128.02
CA GLU A 774 -25.34 53.73 -128.76
C GLU A 774 -24.83 54.78 -127.80
N VAL A 775 -23.56 55.19 -127.99
CA VAL A 775 -22.89 56.17 -127.14
C VAL A 775 -22.40 57.32 -128.01
N GLN A 776 -22.92 58.52 -127.74
CA GLN A 776 -22.54 59.75 -128.44
C GLN A 776 -21.79 60.68 -127.49
N LYS A 777 -20.63 61.18 -127.93
CA LYS A 777 -19.85 62.19 -127.20
C LYS A 777 -20.50 63.56 -127.39
N THR A 778 -20.70 64.28 -126.29
CA THR A 778 -21.19 65.66 -126.24
C THR A 778 -20.19 66.55 -125.47
N PRO A 779 -20.24 67.89 -125.60
CA PRO A 779 -19.34 68.78 -124.87
C PRO A 779 -19.41 68.64 -123.34
N ASP A 780 -20.55 68.21 -122.79
CA ASP A 780 -20.77 68.03 -121.33
C ASP A 780 -20.50 66.58 -120.85
N GLY A 781 -19.98 65.70 -121.71
CA GLY A 781 -19.75 64.28 -121.44
C GLY A 781 -20.37 63.36 -122.49
N SER A 782 -20.47 62.06 -122.22
CA SER A 782 -21.09 61.10 -123.14
C SER A 782 -22.56 60.87 -122.78
N ARG A 783 -23.45 60.80 -123.79
CA ARG A 783 -24.84 60.34 -123.64
C ARG A 783 -24.98 58.98 -124.30
N TRP A 784 -25.89 58.15 -123.79
CA TRP A 784 -26.19 56.85 -124.38
C TRP A 784 -27.70 56.61 -124.44
N TRP A 785 -28.12 55.75 -125.36
CA TRP A 785 -29.49 55.23 -125.46
C TRP A 785 -29.46 53.77 -125.92
N LEU A 786 -30.56 53.07 -125.68
CA LEU A 786 -30.78 51.71 -126.20
C LEU A 786 -31.61 51.83 -127.49
N SER A 787 -31.10 51.30 -128.60
CA SER A 787 -31.75 51.23 -129.91
C SER A 787 -32.00 49.80 -130.37
#